data_AF-A0A372IKT0-F1
#
_entry.id   AF-A0A372IKT0-F1
#
_cell.length_a   1.000
_cell.length_b   1.000
_cell.length_c   1.000
_cell.angle_alpha   90.00
_cell.angle_beta   90.00
_cell.angle_gamma   90.00
#
_symmetry.space_group_name_H-M   'P 1'
#
loop_
_entity.id
_entity.type
_entity.pdbx_description
1 polymer ?
#
loop_
_entity_poly.entity_id
_entity_poly.type
_entity_poly.pdbx_seq_one_letter_code
_entity_poly.pdbx_strand_id
1 'polypeptide(L)'
;MSRTSSGLKWGRILLLCAGVAAAPLAQSYGQDHSLTIKVSQTDGKYSLELPGSRTDVLHAGIAAEVDGRWLRASDYPRHEVSQSQSEGYLGEATDWQITYTGLNGQPDLVCHLRVYSSRPFADIQVTVRNTTSKVVHVEGIRSVDATEGAILDLGGPAADDRVLSDSWSEDRPGMTIHDLADAKNQMHRGVGSQIIYNLHSHESLFFGALTSDRFITVYRLHLADTTPTAPRLANYEVDSTGTTEMELENSLEDSPTQDQIQLNLPVEVGGELAAERILFSLSKDYYQQLDTYGSLIKRIHHARTTAPPLMGWWSWTAYYFGLNEGAAITNAEWEAEHLKSLGYNIFHIDEGYQYARGEYTTANAPLFPNGLAPVFYKAHGLGLIPAIWTAPFEVTERSWVYENHPDWLVKNAAGQPIHAGTVEGHKDQIYVLDTTNPDAAKYLHDTYVTLTKVWGLRYIKMDFMDDSAVEGYYYKPNTTALEAERIGLGIIRDAVGNGVWLDKDGSPMLNPVGYVDYGRISQDTGHTFGASKEAATGIAARYFMNRNYFVADPDAFTVSTQTIADQAWHESTTPATLDEAEVSISLAAVSGGMFEIGDNLPSLSRDPQRLALIENQDLIDMIRLGKASHPLDLMNYSAEDKQPSLFLLKENSRQSILTVFDWTEGPRDHSIDLASIGLPAGSYTAANVLDSKDTIELQGNTLNLHQPAHSVRVIKLINTQVQPTPPDVTVQQPSTGDAGADLTFSAKAGETDPVLTYHWDFGDGVSVEGAEVTHAYTEPGDYDVHLSAKGLDGLTAEKQFHVQVTGHIPTAFEPEKNRRLQSSN
;
A
#
# COMPACT_ATOMS: atom_id res chain seq x y z
N MET A 1 -25.93 57.38 -13.42
CA MET A 1 -25.01 58.22 -12.62
C MET A 1 -23.98 57.29 -11.97
N SER A 2 -22.72 57.71 -12.03
CA SER A 2 -21.46 56.99 -11.88
C SER A 2 -21.37 55.84 -10.86
N ARG A 3 -20.89 54.67 -11.32
CA ARG A 3 -20.09 53.75 -10.51
C ARG A 3 -18.69 53.69 -11.11
N THR A 4 -17.74 54.24 -10.37
CA THR A 4 -16.31 54.21 -10.63
C THR A 4 -15.69 52.92 -10.09
N SER A 5 -14.74 52.42 -10.87
CA SER A 5 -13.82 51.31 -10.64
C SER A 5 -12.81 51.55 -9.52
N SER A 6 -12.57 50.53 -8.70
CA SER A 6 -11.32 50.28 -7.96
C SER A 6 -11.35 48.77 -7.62
N GLY A 7 -10.48 47.90 -8.12
CA GLY A 7 -9.03 48.00 -8.11
C GLY A 7 -8.47 47.35 -6.83
N LEU A 8 -8.71 46.05 -6.61
CA LEU A 8 -8.10 45.31 -5.50
C LEU A 8 -6.73 44.78 -5.92
N LYS A 9 -5.70 45.34 -5.29
CA LYS A 9 -4.31 44.85 -5.31
C LYS A 9 -4.23 43.62 -4.40
N TRP A 10 -3.80 42.49 -4.95
CA TRP A 10 -3.35 41.35 -4.15
C TRP A 10 -1.99 41.68 -3.54
N GLY A 11 -1.97 41.84 -2.22
CA GLY A 11 -0.75 41.95 -1.43
C GLY A 11 -0.04 40.60 -1.37
N ARG A 12 1.27 40.62 -1.64
CA ARG A 12 2.18 39.49 -1.39
C ARG A 12 2.13 39.15 0.10
N ILE A 13 1.54 38.00 0.44
CA ILE A 13 1.78 37.34 1.73
C ILE A 13 3.11 36.60 1.58
N LEU A 14 4.16 37.12 2.22
CA LEU A 14 5.35 36.32 2.52
C LEU A 14 4.91 35.20 3.47
N LEU A 15 4.82 33.97 2.96
CA LEU A 15 4.90 32.80 3.81
C LEU A 15 6.33 32.73 4.36
N LEU A 16 6.48 33.01 5.65
CA LEU A 16 7.63 32.52 6.40
C LEU A 16 7.52 30.99 6.43
N CYS A 17 8.41 30.30 5.73
CA CYS A 17 8.64 28.87 5.91
C CYS A 17 9.06 28.63 7.36
N ALA A 18 8.14 28.16 8.19
CA ALA A 18 8.49 27.52 9.45
C ALA A 18 9.16 26.20 9.09
N GLY A 19 10.48 26.10 9.34
CA GLY A 19 11.24 24.88 9.14
C GLY A 19 10.65 23.76 10.00
N VAL A 20 10.08 22.76 9.34
CA VAL A 20 9.78 21.47 9.96
C VAL A 20 11.14 20.80 10.16
N ALA A 21 11.52 20.60 11.42
CA ALA A 21 12.71 19.85 11.76
C ALA A 21 12.58 18.44 11.20
N ALA A 22 13.46 18.08 10.27
CA ALA A 22 13.61 16.72 9.80
C ALA A 22 13.93 15.82 11.01
N ALA A 23 13.10 14.83 11.28
CA ALA A 23 13.47 13.74 12.19
C ALA A 23 14.77 13.11 11.66
N PRO A 24 15.77 12.85 12.50
CA PRO A 24 17.04 12.32 12.04
C PRO A 24 16.83 10.87 11.58
N LEU A 25 17.18 10.58 10.33
CA LEU A 25 17.53 9.22 9.90
C LEU A 25 18.83 8.87 10.61
N ALA A 26 18.73 8.44 11.87
CA ALA A 26 19.87 8.09 12.69
C ALA A 26 20.34 6.67 12.36
N GLN A 27 21.00 6.52 11.22
CA GLN A 27 21.99 5.48 11.02
C GLN A 27 23.23 6.15 10.43
N SER A 28 24.34 6.07 11.17
CA SER A 28 25.61 6.68 10.79
C SER A 28 26.22 5.89 9.64
N TYR A 29 26.16 6.43 8.42
CA TYR A 29 26.96 5.95 7.31
C TYR A 29 28.43 6.35 7.56
N GLY A 30 29.36 5.40 7.38
CA GLY A 30 30.80 5.69 7.38
C GLY A 30 31.16 6.70 6.28
N GLN A 31 32.36 7.29 6.34
CA GLN A 31 32.78 8.23 5.29
C GLN A 31 32.97 7.51 3.94
N ASP A 32 32.38 8.10 2.88
CA ASP A 32 32.41 7.73 1.45
C ASP A 32 31.58 6.51 0.98
N HIS A 33 30.24 6.63 1.04
CA HIS A 33 29.29 5.69 0.41
C HIS A 33 28.50 6.29 -0.78
N SER A 34 28.93 7.43 -1.35
CA SER A 34 28.20 8.05 -2.47
C SER A 34 28.40 7.29 -3.78
N LEU A 35 27.32 7.12 -4.55
CA LEU A 35 27.42 6.55 -5.90
C LEU A 35 28.33 7.41 -6.76
N THR A 36 29.11 6.80 -7.64
CA THR A 36 29.86 7.55 -8.66
C THR A 36 29.11 7.49 -9.97
N ILE A 37 28.81 8.67 -10.54
CA ILE A 37 28.25 8.79 -11.89
C ILE A 37 29.31 9.35 -12.81
N LYS A 38 29.44 8.75 -14.00
CA LYS A 38 30.19 9.31 -15.12
C LYS A 38 29.24 9.65 -16.24
N VAL A 39 29.45 10.79 -16.88
CA VAL A 39 28.70 11.18 -18.08
C VAL A 39 29.67 11.31 -19.25
N SER A 40 29.41 10.55 -20.30
CA SER A 40 30.18 10.58 -21.54
C SER A 40 29.79 11.80 -22.37
N GLN A 41 30.79 12.61 -22.73
CA GLN A 41 30.61 13.77 -23.60
C GLN A 41 30.48 13.40 -25.08
N THR A 42 30.73 12.13 -25.45
CA THR A 42 30.76 11.69 -26.85
C THR A 42 29.42 11.11 -27.32
N ASP A 43 28.74 10.36 -26.46
CA ASP A 43 27.44 9.73 -26.77
C ASP A 43 26.34 10.14 -25.78
N GLY A 44 26.68 10.97 -24.77
CA GLY A 44 25.73 11.48 -23.80
C GLY A 44 25.19 10.43 -22.83
N LYS A 45 25.74 9.21 -22.83
CA LYS A 45 25.38 8.14 -21.90
C LYS A 45 26.00 8.37 -20.53
N TYR A 46 25.38 7.84 -19.49
CA TYR A 46 25.91 7.83 -18.13
C TYR A 46 26.24 6.40 -17.66
N SER A 47 27.18 6.28 -16.72
CA SER A 47 27.45 5.02 -16.01
C SER A 47 27.37 5.19 -14.51
N LEU A 48 27.00 4.10 -13.83
CA LEU A 48 26.90 3.99 -12.38
C LEU A 48 27.99 3.09 -11.82
N GLU A 49 28.69 3.52 -10.78
CA GLU A 49 29.69 2.73 -10.07
C GLU A 49 29.43 2.71 -8.56
N LEU A 50 29.71 1.56 -7.95
CA LEU A 50 29.79 1.43 -6.49
C LEU A 50 30.99 2.21 -5.95
N PRO A 51 30.87 2.81 -4.74
CA PRO A 51 31.99 3.45 -4.06
C PRO A 51 33.19 2.50 -3.93
N GLY A 52 34.34 2.89 -4.47
CA GLY A 52 35.58 2.10 -4.39
C GLY A 52 35.68 0.93 -5.38
N SER A 53 34.66 0.68 -6.21
CA SER A 53 34.74 -0.23 -7.37
C SER A 53 35.38 0.47 -8.59
N ARG A 54 35.86 -0.31 -9.55
CA ARG A 54 36.31 0.17 -10.88
C ARG A 54 35.47 -0.41 -12.03
N THR A 55 34.37 -1.08 -11.69
CA THR A 55 33.48 -1.72 -12.67
C THR A 55 32.19 -0.92 -12.72
N ASP A 56 31.83 -0.46 -13.92
CA ASP A 56 30.54 0.16 -14.19
C ASP A 56 29.46 -0.93 -14.00
N VAL A 57 28.51 -0.69 -13.08
CA VAL A 57 27.40 -1.60 -12.81
C VAL A 57 26.30 -1.44 -13.84
N LEU A 58 26.01 -0.21 -14.28
CA LEU A 58 25.03 0.09 -15.33
C LEU A 58 25.62 1.14 -16.27
N HIS A 59 25.39 0.96 -17.58
CA HIS A 59 25.68 1.96 -18.61
C HIS A 59 24.43 2.23 -19.45
N ALA A 60 23.90 3.46 -19.41
CA ALA A 60 22.61 3.80 -19.99
C ALA A 60 22.57 5.19 -20.63
N GLY A 61 21.74 5.34 -21.66
CA GLY A 61 21.29 6.64 -22.16
C GLY A 61 19.90 7.01 -21.65
N ILE A 62 19.32 8.03 -22.27
CA ILE A 62 17.90 8.38 -22.12
C ILE A 62 17.24 8.42 -23.51
N ALA A 63 15.92 8.37 -23.57
CA ALA A 63 15.17 8.58 -24.80
C ALA A 63 13.78 9.17 -24.54
N ALA A 64 13.10 9.63 -25.59
CA ALA A 64 11.67 9.94 -25.54
C ALA A 64 11.00 9.56 -26.86
N GLU A 65 9.78 9.07 -26.81
CA GLU A 65 8.94 8.88 -27.99
C GLU A 65 8.16 10.17 -28.24
N VAL A 66 8.38 10.76 -29.41
CA VAL A 66 7.79 12.05 -29.82
C VAL A 66 7.30 11.97 -31.25
N ASP A 67 6.03 12.31 -31.47
CA ASP A 67 5.33 12.24 -32.76
C ASP A 67 5.56 10.86 -33.44
N GLY A 68 5.48 9.78 -32.66
CA GLY A 68 5.67 8.38 -33.07
C GLY A 68 7.12 7.99 -33.41
N ARG A 69 8.11 8.68 -32.85
CA ARG A 69 9.54 8.39 -33.06
C ARG A 69 10.33 8.45 -31.77
N TRP A 70 11.11 7.41 -31.50
CA TRP A 70 12.11 7.42 -30.44
C TRP A 70 13.28 8.34 -30.78
N LEU A 71 13.49 9.35 -29.95
CA LEU A 71 14.63 10.26 -29.95
C LEU A 71 15.57 9.84 -28.82
N ARG A 72 16.74 9.29 -29.16
CA ARG A 72 17.70 8.78 -28.18
C ARG A 72 18.78 9.81 -27.91
N ALA A 73 19.34 9.80 -26.71
CA ALA A 73 20.49 10.63 -26.32
C ALA A 73 21.62 10.64 -27.39
N SER A 74 21.92 9.48 -27.95
CA SER A 74 22.95 9.27 -28.98
C SER A 74 22.61 9.88 -30.35
N ASP A 75 21.34 10.17 -30.62
CA ASP A 75 20.92 10.78 -31.89
C ASP A 75 21.24 12.28 -31.95
N TYR A 76 21.40 12.91 -30.78
CA TYR A 76 21.67 14.34 -30.67
C TYR A 76 23.15 14.65 -30.94
N PRO A 77 23.47 15.62 -31.81
CA PRO A 77 24.86 15.97 -32.13
C PRO A 77 25.56 16.81 -31.06
N ARG A 78 24.84 17.30 -30.05
CA ARG A 78 25.38 18.14 -28.97
C ARG A 78 24.85 17.69 -27.62
N HIS A 79 25.79 17.48 -26.69
CA HIS A 79 25.53 17.13 -25.30
C HIS A 79 26.22 18.15 -24.40
N GLU A 80 25.45 18.92 -23.65
CA GLU A 80 25.99 19.90 -22.70
C GLU A 80 25.80 19.38 -21.27
N VAL A 81 26.90 19.21 -20.54
CA VAL A 81 26.87 18.75 -19.15
C VAL A 81 27.24 19.88 -18.21
N SER A 82 26.45 20.06 -17.18
CA SER A 82 26.74 20.98 -16.08
C SER A 82 26.51 20.29 -14.74
N GLN A 83 27.26 20.72 -13.73
CA GLN A 83 27.13 20.23 -12.36
C GLN A 83 26.77 21.37 -11.44
N SER A 84 25.90 21.09 -10.48
CA SER A 84 25.58 22.01 -9.40
C SER A 84 25.37 21.26 -8.10
N GLN A 85 25.45 21.97 -6.97
CA GLN A 85 25.01 21.44 -5.69
C GLN A 85 23.51 21.68 -5.55
N SER A 86 22.80 20.70 -5.03
CA SER A 86 21.35 20.71 -4.86
C SER A 86 20.95 20.05 -3.55
N GLU A 87 19.69 20.21 -3.17
CA GLU A 87 19.07 19.47 -2.07
C GLU A 87 17.96 18.59 -2.64
N GLY A 88 18.03 17.29 -2.38
CA GLY A 88 17.02 16.30 -2.77
C GLY A 88 16.33 15.69 -1.56
N TYR A 89 15.52 14.65 -1.79
CA TYR A 89 14.69 14.04 -0.74
C TYR A 89 15.50 13.30 0.34
N LEU A 90 16.76 12.98 0.04
CA LEU A 90 17.71 12.35 0.95
C LEU A 90 18.82 13.30 1.45
N GLY A 91 18.68 14.60 1.22
CA GLY A 91 19.60 15.65 1.68
C GLY A 91 20.46 16.24 0.56
N GLU A 92 21.66 16.70 0.92
CA GLU A 92 22.62 17.29 -0.02
C GLU A 92 22.98 16.32 -1.15
N ALA A 93 22.98 16.83 -2.38
CA ALA A 93 23.25 16.06 -3.57
C ALA A 93 24.01 16.89 -4.62
N THR A 94 24.83 16.22 -5.43
CA THR A 94 25.36 16.80 -6.66
C THR A 94 24.39 16.51 -7.81
N ASP A 95 23.86 17.56 -8.44
CA ASP A 95 22.99 17.46 -9.60
C ASP A 95 23.80 17.60 -10.89
N TRP A 96 23.71 16.59 -11.74
CA TRP A 96 24.26 16.55 -13.08
C TRP A 96 23.14 16.80 -14.08
N GLN A 97 23.14 17.98 -14.68
CA GLN A 97 22.23 18.32 -15.77
C GLN A 97 22.90 18.06 -17.11
N ILE A 98 22.27 17.21 -17.94
CA ILE A 98 22.71 16.88 -19.29
C ILE A 98 21.65 17.35 -20.27
N THR A 99 22.02 18.21 -21.22
CA THR A 99 21.11 18.77 -22.22
C THR A 99 21.49 18.27 -23.61
N TYR A 100 20.56 17.59 -24.27
CA TYR A 100 20.73 16.98 -25.60
C TYR A 100 20.04 17.86 -26.65
N THR A 101 20.80 18.46 -27.57
CA THR A 101 20.26 19.46 -28.51
C THR A 101 20.75 19.32 -29.94
N GLY A 102 20.09 20.03 -30.87
CA GLY A 102 20.55 20.21 -32.24
C GLY A 102 20.02 19.18 -33.24
N LEU A 103 19.08 18.33 -32.82
CA LEU A 103 18.35 17.45 -33.72
C LEU A 103 17.28 18.26 -34.48
N ASN A 104 17.37 18.28 -35.81
CA ASN A 104 16.59 19.23 -36.61
C ASN A 104 15.08 18.94 -36.55
N GLY A 105 14.30 19.96 -36.13
CA GLY A 105 12.84 19.87 -36.05
C GLY A 105 12.31 18.98 -34.93
N GLN A 106 13.16 18.60 -33.98
CA GLN A 106 12.83 17.76 -32.82
C GLN A 106 13.03 18.56 -31.52
N PRO A 107 12.31 18.22 -30.44
CA PRO A 107 12.52 18.84 -29.13
C PRO A 107 13.91 18.51 -28.58
N ASP A 108 14.34 19.28 -27.60
CA ASP A 108 15.54 18.96 -26.81
C ASP A 108 15.17 17.99 -25.67
N LEU A 109 16.11 17.16 -25.24
CA LEU A 109 15.96 16.36 -24.01
C LEU A 109 16.84 16.95 -22.91
N VAL A 110 16.36 16.91 -21.67
CA VAL A 110 17.10 17.32 -20.48
C VAL A 110 17.04 16.20 -19.46
N CYS A 111 18.20 15.74 -18.98
CA CYS A 111 18.32 14.75 -17.92
C CYS A 111 18.92 15.41 -16.68
N HIS A 112 18.27 15.24 -15.53
CA HIS A 112 18.81 15.55 -14.22
C HIS A 112 19.15 14.25 -13.49
N LEU A 113 20.40 14.12 -13.06
CA LEU A 113 20.92 13.00 -12.28
C LEU A 113 21.47 13.52 -10.95
N ARG A 114 20.74 13.30 -9.86
CA ARG A 114 21.10 13.80 -8.52
C ARG A 114 21.69 12.68 -7.68
N VAL A 115 22.94 12.86 -7.26
CA VAL A 115 23.70 11.90 -6.43
C VAL A 115 23.81 12.39 -5.00
N TYR A 116 23.35 11.59 -4.03
CA TYR A 116 23.35 11.99 -2.63
C TYR A 116 24.71 11.81 -1.96
N SER A 117 25.21 12.86 -1.31
CA SER A 117 26.62 12.98 -0.89
C SER A 117 27.05 11.95 0.18
N SER A 118 26.12 11.37 0.94
CA SER A 118 26.41 10.48 2.07
C SER A 118 25.68 9.14 2.01
N ARG A 119 25.10 8.80 0.86
CA ARG A 119 24.24 7.62 0.70
C ARG A 119 24.44 6.97 -0.66
N PRO A 120 24.27 5.64 -0.78
CA PRO A 120 24.38 4.93 -2.06
C PRO A 120 23.07 5.05 -2.86
N PHE A 121 22.56 6.28 -3.01
CA PHE A 121 21.33 6.58 -3.71
C PHE A 121 21.55 7.73 -4.69
N ALA A 122 20.74 7.73 -5.74
CA ALA A 122 20.58 8.84 -6.64
C ALA A 122 19.16 8.84 -7.22
N ASP A 123 18.76 9.93 -7.85
CA ASP A 123 17.52 9.97 -8.63
C ASP A 123 17.74 10.58 -10.01
N ILE A 124 16.92 10.13 -10.96
CA ILE A 124 16.89 10.58 -12.35
C ILE A 124 15.53 11.18 -12.70
N GLN A 125 15.54 12.25 -13.50
CA GLN A 125 14.35 12.75 -14.17
C GLN A 125 14.70 13.25 -15.57
N VAL A 126 13.92 12.81 -16.56
CA VAL A 126 14.06 13.22 -17.96
C VAL A 126 12.92 14.16 -18.33
N THR A 127 13.23 15.21 -19.09
CA THR A 127 12.27 16.22 -19.55
C THR A 127 12.38 16.41 -21.05
N VAL A 128 11.26 16.37 -21.75
CA VAL A 128 11.12 16.80 -23.14
C VAL A 128 10.85 18.29 -23.15
N ARG A 129 11.73 19.09 -23.76
CA ARG A 129 11.57 20.55 -23.93
C ARG A 129 11.27 20.86 -25.38
N ASN A 130 10.06 21.36 -25.66
CA ASN A 130 9.67 21.69 -27.03
C ASN A 130 10.30 23.00 -27.50
N THR A 131 11.50 22.88 -28.09
CA THR A 131 12.22 23.98 -28.75
C THR A 131 11.88 24.13 -30.24
N THR A 132 10.90 23.37 -30.73
CA THR A 132 10.48 23.40 -32.13
C THR A 132 9.54 24.59 -32.41
N SER A 133 9.05 24.69 -33.66
CA SER A 133 8.10 25.73 -34.08
C SER A 133 6.63 25.29 -34.05
N LYS A 134 6.34 24.06 -33.61
CA LYS A 134 5.00 23.47 -33.57
C LYS A 134 4.78 22.73 -32.25
N VAL A 135 3.53 22.45 -31.92
CA VAL A 135 3.20 21.47 -30.87
C VAL A 135 3.79 20.11 -31.28
N VAL A 136 4.43 19.44 -30.33
CA VAL A 136 4.87 18.04 -30.45
C VAL A 136 4.05 17.20 -29.50
N HIS A 137 3.87 15.92 -29.78
CA HIS A 137 3.21 15.01 -28.86
C HIS A 137 4.20 14.00 -28.31
N VAL A 138 4.04 13.68 -27.03
CA VAL A 138 4.90 12.74 -26.31
C VAL A 138 4.08 11.52 -25.94
N GLU A 139 4.54 10.36 -26.39
CA GLU A 139 3.93 9.06 -26.13
C GLU A 139 4.64 8.30 -25.00
N GLY A 140 5.89 8.65 -24.68
CA GLY A 140 6.64 8.07 -23.56
C GLY A 140 8.00 8.73 -23.34
N ILE A 141 8.52 8.63 -22.12
CA ILE A 141 9.84 9.16 -21.76
C ILE A 141 10.65 8.07 -21.06
N ARG A 142 11.82 7.74 -21.61
CA ARG A 142 12.72 6.70 -21.12
C ARG A 142 13.86 7.29 -20.31
N SER A 143 13.86 6.99 -19.01
CA SER A 143 14.90 7.42 -18.07
C SER A 143 16.12 6.51 -18.09
N VAL A 144 15.96 5.23 -18.42
CA VAL A 144 17.07 4.28 -18.56
C VAL A 144 16.97 3.62 -19.91
N ASP A 145 17.96 3.86 -20.78
CA ASP A 145 18.09 3.22 -22.09
C ASP A 145 19.42 2.47 -22.17
N ALA A 146 19.48 1.28 -21.59
CA ALA A 146 20.67 0.43 -21.60
C ALA A 146 20.54 -0.62 -22.70
N THR A 147 20.99 -0.30 -23.92
CA THR A 147 20.76 -1.13 -25.13
C THR A 147 22.04 -1.69 -25.77
N GLU A 148 23.22 -1.27 -25.32
CA GLU A 148 24.51 -1.67 -25.90
C GLU A 148 25.59 -1.79 -24.80
N GLY A 149 26.52 -2.74 -24.96
CA GLY A 149 27.66 -2.91 -24.06
C GLY A 149 27.35 -3.75 -22.82
N ALA A 150 28.05 -3.48 -21.72
CA ALA A 150 27.76 -4.10 -20.42
C ALA A 150 26.51 -3.45 -19.83
N ILE A 151 25.38 -4.15 -19.92
CA ILE A 151 24.07 -3.65 -19.46
C ILE A 151 24.02 -3.59 -17.94
N LEU A 152 24.34 -4.71 -17.28
CA LEU A 152 24.36 -4.85 -15.83
C LEU A 152 25.50 -5.78 -15.42
N ASP A 153 26.28 -5.39 -14.40
CA ASP A 153 27.28 -6.26 -13.75
C ASP A 153 27.25 -6.06 -12.22
N LEU A 154 26.68 -7.05 -11.52
CA LEU A 154 26.60 -7.06 -10.05
C LEU A 154 27.81 -7.78 -9.40
N GLY A 155 28.87 -8.08 -10.15
CA GLY A 155 30.10 -8.66 -9.60
C GLY A 155 30.04 -10.17 -9.30
N GLY A 156 29.08 -10.87 -9.90
CA GLY A 156 28.90 -12.32 -9.80
C GLY A 156 28.37 -12.93 -11.12
N PRO A 157 28.21 -14.26 -11.21
CA PRO A 157 27.60 -14.89 -12.38
C PRO A 157 26.15 -14.43 -12.54
N ALA A 158 25.74 -14.08 -13.77
CA ALA A 158 24.35 -13.69 -14.06
C ALA A 158 23.34 -14.84 -13.80
N ALA A 159 23.80 -16.09 -13.76
CA ALA A 159 22.99 -17.24 -13.36
C ALA A 159 22.54 -17.19 -11.89
N ASP A 160 23.24 -16.40 -11.07
CA ASP A 160 22.95 -16.20 -9.65
C ASP A 160 22.15 -14.91 -9.39
N ASP A 161 21.75 -14.19 -10.44
CA ASP A 161 20.88 -13.01 -10.31
C ASP A 161 19.43 -13.43 -10.08
N ARG A 162 18.78 -12.85 -9.08
CA ARG A 162 17.33 -12.88 -8.88
C ARG A 162 16.71 -11.53 -9.14
N VAL A 163 15.52 -11.54 -9.71
CA VAL A 163 14.73 -10.36 -10.05
C VAL A 163 13.44 -10.39 -9.24
N LEU A 164 13.19 -9.32 -8.49
CA LEU A 164 11.88 -9.02 -7.92
C LEU A 164 11.36 -7.78 -8.65
N SER A 165 10.27 -7.98 -9.39
CA SER A 165 9.58 -6.93 -10.14
C SER A 165 8.24 -6.69 -9.47
N ASP A 166 7.99 -5.47 -9.01
CA ASP A 166 6.66 -5.14 -8.51
C ASP A 166 5.67 -5.13 -9.68
N SER A 167 4.40 -5.42 -9.43
CA SER A 167 3.37 -5.66 -10.45
C SER A 167 2.48 -4.44 -10.66
N TRP A 168 1.64 -4.47 -11.72
CA TRP A 168 0.72 -3.36 -12.03
C TRP A 168 -0.20 -3.07 -10.85
N SER A 169 -0.81 -4.13 -10.33
CA SER A 169 -1.59 -4.15 -9.10
C SER A 169 -1.23 -5.39 -8.29
N GLU A 170 -1.94 -5.66 -7.20
CA GLU A 170 -1.73 -6.81 -6.34
C GLU A 170 -1.90 -8.13 -7.11
N ASP A 171 -2.83 -8.16 -8.09
CA ASP A 171 -3.22 -9.35 -8.84
C ASP A 171 -2.59 -9.46 -10.23
N ARG A 172 -2.01 -8.37 -10.77
CA ARG A 172 -1.74 -8.24 -12.21
C ARG A 172 -0.27 -7.98 -12.56
N PRO A 173 0.49 -9.00 -12.97
CA PRO A 173 0.30 -10.39 -12.58
C PRO A 173 0.58 -10.57 -11.08
N GLY A 174 0.14 -11.70 -10.51
CA GLY A 174 0.50 -12.06 -9.14
C GLY A 174 2.01 -12.04 -8.88
N MET A 175 2.38 -11.54 -7.70
CA MET A 175 3.78 -11.29 -7.33
C MET A 175 4.59 -12.59 -7.28
N THR A 176 5.74 -12.58 -7.97
CA THR A 176 6.69 -13.70 -7.98
C THR A 176 8.12 -13.18 -7.99
N ILE A 177 9.03 -13.92 -7.34
CA ILE A 177 10.47 -13.65 -7.36
C ILE A 177 11.12 -14.70 -8.25
N HIS A 178 11.92 -14.26 -9.20
CA HIS A 178 12.42 -15.11 -10.27
C HIS A 178 13.94 -15.15 -10.28
N ASP A 179 14.51 -16.30 -10.63
CA ASP A 179 15.89 -16.31 -11.12
C ASP A 179 15.91 -15.57 -12.47
N LEU A 180 17.02 -14.93 -12.82
CA LEU A 180 17.11 -14.12 -14.04
C LEU A 180 16.74 -14.92 -15.29
N ALA A 181 17.08 -16.20 -15.33
CA ALA A 181 16.77 -17.11 -16.43
C ALA A 181 15.27 -17.45 -16.60
N ASP A 182 14.42 -17.21 -15.59
CA ASP A 182 12.99 -17.55 -15.62
C ASP A 182 12.13 -16.54 -16.41
N ALA A 183 12.76 -15.56 -17.06
CA ALA A 183 12.09 -14.50 -17.82
C ALA A 183 11.10 -15.06 -18.84
N LYS A 184 9.80 -14.85 -18.59
CA LYS A 184 8.73 -15.21 -19.55
C LYS A 184 8.84 -14.29 -20.77
N ASN A 185 8.69 -14.86 -21.96
CA ASN A 185 8.85 -14.12 -23.22
C ASN A 185 10.18 -13.34 -23.31
N GLN A 186 11.23 -13.85 -22.66
CA GLN A 186 12.56 -13.21 -22.58
C GLN A 186 12.56 -11.82 -21.92
N MET A 187 11.62 -11.54 -21.00
CA MET A 187 11.52 -10.26 -20.30
C MET A 187 11.09 -10.46 -18.84
N HIS A 188 11.74 -9.73 -17.92
CA HIS A 188 11.14 -9.41 -16.62
C HIS A 188 10.53 -8.02 -16.69
N ARG A 189 9.24 -7.91 -16.41
CA ARG A 189 8.51 -6.64 -16.41
C ARG A 189 8.13 -6.26 -14.98
N GLY A 190 8.49 -5.05 -14.58
CA GLY A 190 8.08 -4.46 -13.31
C GLY A 190 7.34 -3.15 -13.50
N VAL A 191 6.57 -2.76 -12.49
CA VAL A 191 5.84 -1.50 -12.43
C VAL A 191 6.12 -0.85 -11.08
N GLY A 192 6.45 0.44 -11.08
CA GLY A 192 6.70 1.21 -9.86
C GLY A 192 8.04 0.90 -9.20
N SER A 193 8.45 -0.36 -9.06
CA SER A 193 9.81 -0.71 -8.61
C SER A 193 10.33 -2.05 -9.14
N GLN A 194 11.65 -2.19 -9.18
CA GLN A 194 12.32 -3.45 -9.53
C GLN A 194 13.67 -3.55 -8.81
N ILE A 195 14.00 -4.74 -8.33
CA ILE A 195 15.31 -5.07 -7.77
C ILE A 195 15.93 -6.26 -8.48
N ILE A 196 17.23 -6.17 -8.71
CA ILE A 196 18.06 -7.26 -9.21
C ILE A 196 19.14 -7.52 -8.16
N TYR A 197 19.21 -8.74 -7.64
CA TYR A 197 20.12 -9.14 -6.56
C TYR A 197 20.95 -10.35 -6.97
N ASN A 198 22.27 -10.27 -6.82
CA ASN A 198 23.15 -11.41 -7.10
C ASN A 198 23.41 -12.22 -5.83
N LEU A 199 23.03 -13.51 -5.83
CA LEU A 199 23.20 -14.42 -4.69
C LEU A 199 24.67 -14.66 -4.31
N HIS A 200 25.61 -14.47 -5.25
CA HIS A 200 27.03 -14.75 -5.04
C HIS A 200 27.81 -13.55 -4.51
N SER A 201 27.66 -12.38 -5.13
CA SER A 201 28.35 -11.15 -4.73
C SER A 201 27.63 -10.42 -3.58
N HIS A 202 26.35 -10.72 -3.41
CA HIS A 202 25.40 -10.02 -2.55
C HIS A 202 25.14 -8.56 -2.94
N GLU A 203 25.54 -8.12 -4.13
CA GLU A 203 25.22 -6.78 -4.64
C GLU A 203 23.80 -6.73 -5.21
N SER A 204 23.14 -5.58 -5.10
CA SER A 204 21.81 -5.31 -5.64
C SER A 204 21.74 -3.97 -6.35
N LEU A 205 20.98 -3.95 -7.45
CA LEU A 205 20.51 -2.73 -8.12
C LEU A 205 19.01 -2.59 -7.89
N PHE A 206 18.61 -1.47 -7.28
CA PHE A 206 17.23 -1.11 -7.04
C PHE A 206 16.84 0.10 -7.88
N PHE A 207 15.63 0.06 -8.47
CA PHE A 207 14.93 1.22 -8.99
C PHE A 207 13.53 1.33 -8.39
N GLY A 208 13.08 2.56 -8.13
CA GLY A 208 11.72 2.85 -7.67
C GLY A 208 11.23 4.23 -8.08
N ALA A 209 10.06 4.29 -8.71
CA ALA A 209 9.38 5.54 -9.06
C ALA A 209 8.97 6.29 -7.79
N LEU A 210 9.32 7.56 -7.69
CA LEU A 210 8.96 8.37 -6.51
C LEU A 210 7.53 8.88 -6.57
N THR A 211 6.93 8.90 -7.75
CA THR A 211 5.59 9.41 -8.04
C THR A 211 4.96 8.57 -9.15
N SER A 212 3.63 8.50 -9.13
CA SER A 212 2.79 7.87 -10.17
C SER A 212 1.59 8.79 -10.42
N ASP A 213 1.90 10.08 -10.52
CA ASP A 213 0.90 11.17 -10.54
C ASP A 213 0.28 11.32 -11.93
N ARG A 214 1.11 11.11 -12.96
CA ARG A 214 0.72 11.29 -14.35
C ARG A 214 1.04 10.08 -15.22
N PHE A 215 2.18 9.44 -14.98
CA PHE A 215 2.60 8.27 -15.76
C PHE A 215 2.72 7.05 -14.87
N ILE A 216 2.46 5.89 -15.46
CA ILE A 216 2.98 4.64 -14.93
C ILE A 216 4.48 4.58 -15.26
N THR A 217 5.28 4.05 -14.35
CA THR A 217 6.70 3.74 -14.63
C THR A 217 6.87 2.24 -14.81
N VAL A 218 7.27 1.82 -16.01
CA VAL A 218 7.43 0.41 -16.39
C VAL A 218 8.91 0.09 -16.60
N TYR A 219 9.35 -1.00 -16.00
CA TYR A 219 10.70 -1.56 -16.05
C TYR A 219 10.69 -2.78 -16.96
N ARG A 220 11.55 -2.83 -17.97
CA ARG A 220 11.66 -3.99 -18.88
C ARG A 220 13.10 -4.46 -18.98
N LEU A 221 13.40 -5.58 -18.33
CA LEU A 221 14.71 -6.23 -18.36
C LEU A 221 14.66 -7.38 -19.36
N HIS A 222 15.23 -7.18 -20.54
CA HIS A 222 15.17 -8.16 -21.62
C HIS A 222 16.38 -9.08 -21.64
N LEU A 223 16.15 -10.35 -21.99
CA LEU A 223 17.19 -11.37 -22.11
C LEU A 223 17.40 -11.75 -23.58
N ALA A 224 18.66 -11.84 -23.99
CA ALA A 224 19.05 -12.40 -25.28
C ALA A 224 19.19 -13.93 -25.21
N ASP A 225 19.38 -14.49 -24.01
CA ASP A 225 19.49 -15.92 -23.73
C ASP A 225 18.95 -16.19 -22.32
N THR A 226 18.05 -17.16 -22.18
CA THR A 226 17.43 -17.59 -20.92
C THR A 226 17.98 -18.94 -20.45
N THR A 227 19.13 -19.38 -20.95
CA THR A 227 19.79 -20.62 -20.51
C THR A 227 20.14 -20.51 -19.02
N PRO A 228 19.60 -21.39 -18.13
CA PRO A 228 19.76 -21.22 -16.68
C PRO A 228 21.20 -21.10 -16.18
N THR A 229 22.15 -21.78 -16.81
CA THR A 229 23.56 -21.74 -16.40
C THR A 229 24.33 -20.51 -16.89
N ALA A 230 23.77 -19.74 -17.82
CA ALA A 230 24.43 -18.61 -18.45
C ALA A 230 23.40 -17.65 -19.11
N PRO A 231 22.42 -17.12 -18.35
CA PRO A 231 21.50 -16.15 -18.90
C PRO A 231 22.26 -14.90 -19.33
N ARG A 232 21.77 -14.22 -20.37
CA ARG A 232 22.44 -13.03 -20.92
C ARG A 232 21.43 -11.95 -21.19
N LEU A 233 21.68 -10.77 -20.61
CA LEU A 233 20.87 -9.58 -20.85
C LEU A 233 21.01 -9.07 -22.29
N ALA A 234 19.90 -8.61 -22.85
CA ALA A 234 19.82 -7.92 -24.13
C ALA A 234 19.81 -6.40 -23.92
N ASN A 235 18.92 -5.91 -23.06
CA ASN A 235 18.78 -4.50 -22.74
C ASN A 235 18.03 -4.32 -21.40
N TYR A 236 18.04 -3.09 -20.87
CA TYR A 236 17.21 -2.68 -19.74
C TYR A 236 16.61 -1.30 -20.01
N GLU A 237 15.28 -1.23 -19.95
CA GLU A 237 14.50 -0.04 -20.27
C GLU A 237 13.63 0.37 -19.06
N VAL A 238 13.58 1.67 -18.79
CA VAL A 238 12.70 2.24 -17.75
C VAL A 238 11.95 3.45 -18.29
N ASP A 239 10.65 3.28 -18.51
CA ASP A 239 9.79 4.21 -19.23
C ASP A 239 8.70 4.79 -18.32
N SER A 240 8.54 6.12 -18.32
CA SER A 240 7.29 6.78 -17.95
C SER A 240 6.37 6.79 -19.18
N THR A 241 5.25 6.09 -19.09
CA THR A 241 4.29 5.88 -20.19
C THR A 241 2.84 5.92 -19.69
N GLY A 242 1.87 5.70 -20.57
CA GLY A 242 0.47 5.46 -20.20
C GLY A 242 0.21 4.00 -19.82
N THR A 243 -1.01 3.71 -19.41
CA THR A 243 -1.39 2.40 -18.85
C THR A 243 -1.69 1.33 -19.89
N THR A 244 -1.81 1.70 -21.17
CA THR A 244 -2.32 0.83 -22.24
C THR A 244 -1.58 -0.51 -22.38
N GLU A 245 -0.27 -0.54 -22.14
CA GLU A 245 0.49 -1.80 -22.16
C GLU A 245 0.00 -2.79 -21.10
N MET A 246 -0.31 -2.31 -19.89
CA MET A 246 -0.85 -3.15 -18.82
C MET A 246 -2.29 -3.56 -19.17
N GLU A 247 -3.09 -2.61 -19.64
CA GLU A 247 -4.50 -2.86 -19.92
C GLU A 247 -4.74 -3.85 -21.06
N LEU A 248 -3.85 -3.90 -22.07
CA LEU A 248 -3.93 -4.88 -23.16
C LEU A 248 -3.75 -6.34 -22.71
N GLU A 249 -3.19 -6.56 -21.53
CA GLU A 249 -3.07 -7.88 -20.91
C GLU A 249 -4.15 -8.11 -19.83
N ASN A 250 -5.06 -7.16 -19.66
CA ASN A 250 -6.08 -7.14 -18.63
C ASN A 250 -7.42 -6.64 -19.21
N SER A 251 -7.93 -5.48 -18.78
CA SER A 251 -9.29 -4.99 -19.06
C SER A 251 -9.56 -4.68 -20.53
N LEU A 252 -8.50 -4.52 -21.32
CA LEU A 252 -8.54 -4.32 -22.76
C LEU A 252 -8.09 -5.53 -23.57
N GLU A 253 -7.84 -6.71 -22.96
CA GLU A 253 -7.35 -7.92 -23.65
C GLU A 253 -8.21 -8.28 -24.88
N ASP A 254 -9.53 -8.28 -24.71
CA ASP A 254 -10.51 -8.59 -25.77
C ASP A 254 -11.12 -7.33 -26.43
N SER A 255 -10.58 -6.15 -26.15
CA SER A 255 -11.12 -4.89 -26.68
C SER A 255 -10.85 -4.70 -28.18
N PRO A 256 -11.73 -4.02 -28.92
CA PRO A 256 -11.45 -3.64 -30.30
C PRO A 256 -10.34 -2.58 -30.35
N THR A 257 -9.53 -2.56 -31.43
CA THR A 257 -8.40 -1.62 -31.60
C THR A 257 -8.76 -0.14 -31.42
N GLN A 258 -10.01 0.24 -31.68
CA GLN A 258 -10.49 1.62 -31.49
C GLN A 258 -10.53 2.05 -30.01
N ASP A 259 -10.60 1.11 -29.07
CA ASP A 259 -10.64 1.34 -27.63
C ASP A 259 -9.23 1.26 -26.99
N GLN A 260 -8.25 0.77 -27.75
CA GLN A 260 -6.85 0.63 -27.33
C GLN A 260 -6.09 1.95 -27.55
N ILE A 261 -6.48 3.00 -26.83
CA ILE A 261 -5.88 4.32 -26.94
C ILE A 261 -4.49 4.32 -26.31
N GLN A 262 -3.50 4.83 -27.03
CA GLN A 262 -2.14 5.02 -26.51
C GLN A 262 -2.01 6.43 -25.93
N LEU A 263 -1.13 6.58 -24.94
CA LEU A 263 -0.74 7.88 -24.41
C LEU A 263 -0.27 8.80 -25.54
N ASN A 264 -0.74 10.05 -25.53
CA ASN A 264 -0.38 11.04 -26.53
C ASN A 264 -0.58 12.46 -25.98
N LEU A 265 0.44 13.00 -25.29
CA LEU A 265 0.33 14.29 -24.60
C LEU A 265 0.95 15.43 -25.41
N PRO A 266 0.22 16.54 -25.67
CA PRO A 266 0.78 17.67 -26.37
C PRO A 266 1.73 18.47 -25.47
N VAL A 267 2.87 18.87 -26.03
CA VAL A 267 3.80 19.84 -25.44
C VAL A 267 3.81 21.08 -26.31
N GLU A 268 3.27 22.18 -25.79
CA GLU A 268 3.18 23.46 -26.48
C GLU A 268 4.57 24.02 -26.83
N VAL A 269 4.64 24.94 -27.81
CA VAL A 269 5.92 25.59 -28.17
C VAL A 269 6.51 26.33 -26.97
N GLY A 270 7.74 25.97 -26.59
CA GLY A 270 8.40 26.47 -25.38
C GLY A 270 7.95 25.80 -24.08
N GLY A 271 7.04 24.83 -24.15
CA GLY A 271 6.61 24.00 -23.03
C GLY A 271 7.57 22.85 -22.73
N GLU A 272 7.33 22.21 -21.59
CA GLU A 272 8.10 21.06 -21.09
C GLU A 272 7.16 19.98 -20.55
N LEU A 273 7.58 18.73 -20.68
CA LEU A 273 6.93 17.58 -20.06
C LEU A 273 8.00 16.68 -19.45
N ALA A 274 7.90 16.45 -18.13
CA ALA A 274 8.86 15.66 -17.39
C ALA A 274 8.29 14.27 -17.08
N ALA A 275 9.16 13.25 -17.13
CA ALA A 275 8.90 11.92 -16.61
C ALA A 275 8.69 11.94 -15.09
N GLU A 276 8.16 10.84 -14.57
CA GLU A 276 8.20 10.55 -13.14
C GLU A 276 9.67 10.48 -12.69
N ARG A 277 9.94 10.95 -11.47
CA ARG A 277 11.30 10.88 -10.92
C ARG A 277 11.55 9.47 -10.40
N ILE A 278 12.70 8.90 -10.74
CA ILE A 278 13.05 7.52 -10.39
C ILE A 278 14.25 7.51 -9.45
N LEU A 279 14.06 6.94 -8.26
CA LEU A 279 15.15 6.65 -7.33
C LEU A 279 15.89 5.41 -7.80
N PHE A 280 17.21 5.40 -7.65
CA PHE A 280 18.01 4.20 -7.82
C PHE A 280 19.10 4.07 -6.77
N SER A 281 19.50 2.83 -6.48
CA SER A 281 20.49 2.51 -5.46
C SER A 281 21.30 1.27 -5.83
N LEU A 282 22.57 1.27 -5.41
CA LEU A 282 23.46 0.10 -5.45
C LEU A 282 23.90 -0.22 -4.02
N SER A 283 23.64 -1.44 -3.55
CA SER A 283 23.92 -1.82 -2.15
C SER A 283 24.13 -3.31 -2.00
N LYS A 284 24.76 -3.72 -0.89
CA LYS A 284 24.75 -5.11 -0.43
C LYS A 284 23.58 -5.45 0.48
N ASP A 285 22.84 -4.44 0.89
CA ASP A 285 21.71 -4.52 1.78
C ASP A 285 20.48 -4.00 1.04
N TYR A 286 19.75 -4.93 0.42
CA TYR A 286 18.53 -4.61 -0.32
C TYR A 286 17.36 -4.27 0.62
N TYR A 287 17.35 -4.75 1.86
CA TYR A 287 16.33 -4.35 2.83
C TYR A 287 16.45 -2.86 3.14
N GLN A 288 17.68 -2.35 3.32
CA GLN A 288 17.90 -0.91 3.47
C GLN A 288 17.42 -0.11 2.25
N GLN A 289 17.53 -0.67 1.04
CA GLN A 289 17.00 -0.02 -0.18
C GLN A 289 15.47 0.09 -0.12
N LEU A 290 14.79 -1.02 0.16
CA LEU A 290 13.32 -1.07 0.29
C LEU A 290 12.80 -0.18 1.43
N ASP A 291 13.41 -0.25 2.61
CA ASP A 291 13.00 0.54 3.79
C ASP A 291 13.21 2.05 3.56
N THR A 292 14.31 2.43 2.90
CA THR A 292 14.58 3.83 2.55
C THR A 292 13.58 4.34 1.50
N TYR A 293 13.26 3.51 0.51
CA TYR A 293 12.26 3.83 -0.51
C TYR A 293 10.87 3.99 0.09
N GLY A 294 10.41 3.05 0.92
CA GLY A 294 9.15 3.17 1.66
C GLY A 294 9.07 4.45 2.49
N SER A 295 10.12 4.74 3.26
CA SER A 295 10.21 5.96 4.07
C SER A 295 10.22 7.25 3.25
N LEU A 296 10.70 7.21 2.00
CA LEU A 296 10.63 8.32 1.07
C LEU A 296 9.21 8.53 0.56
N ILE A 297 8.54 7.47 0.10
CA ILE A 297 7.17 7.53 -0.39
C ILE A 297 6.24 8.11 0.68
N LYS A 298 6.37 7.64 1.93
CA LYS A 298 5.64 8.20 3.06
C LYS A 298 5.72 9.72 3.16
N ARG A 299 6.93 10.26 3.02
CA ARG A 299 7.22 11.69 3.18
C ARG A 299 6.79 12.50 1.96
N ILE A 300 7.03 11.98 0.75
CA ILE A 300 6.72 12.65 -0.52
C ILE A 300 5.19 12.79 -0.68
N HIS A 301 4.45 11.73 -0.36
CA HIS A 301 3.01 11.66 -0.60
C HIS A 301 2.16 11.98 0.63
N HIS A 302 2.78 12.33 1.76
CA HIS A 302 2.09 12.53 3.04
C HIS A 302 1.17 11.34 3.37
N ALA A 303 1.69 10.13 3.19
CA ALA A 303 0.92 8.89 3.28
C ALA A 303 0.16 8.77 4.61
N ARG A 304 -1.08 8.29 4.54
CA ARG A 304 -1.99 8.23 5.70
C ARG A 304 -1.82 6.94 6.48
N THR A 305 -0.69 6.81 7.17
CA THR A 305 -0.26 5.53 7.74
C THR A 305 -0.55 5.36 9.23
N THR A 306 -1.34 6.26 9.83
CA THR A 306 -1.54 6.33 11.29
C THR A 306 -2.81 5.63 11.77
N ALA A 307 -3.65 5.13 10.85
CA ALA A 307 -4.87 4.42 11.19
C ALA A 307 -4.56 3.14 12.00
N PRO A 308 -5.41 2.73 12.95
CA PRO A 308 -5.15 1.52 13.73
C PRO A 308 -5.19 0.28 12.82
N PRO A 309 -4.44 -0.80 13.12
CA PRO A 309 -4.66 -2.05 12.42
C PRO A 309 -6.09 -2.54 12.69
N LEU A 310 -6.88 -2.76 11.64
CA LEU A 310 -8.28 -3.15 11.76
C LEU A 310 -8.42 -4.66 11.89
N MET A 311 -9.38 -5.07 12.70
CA MET A 311 -9.76 -6.46 12.87
C MET A 311 -11.27 -6.56 12.82
N GLY A 312 -11.78 -7.61 12.18
CA GLY A 312 -13.22 -7.82 12.08
C GLY A 312 -13.59 -8.93 11.09
N TRP A 313 -14.75 -8.78 10.49
CA TRP A 313 -15.33 -9.75 9.56
C TRP A 313 -15.63 -9.14 8.20
N TRP A 314 -15.26 -9.89 7.16
CA TRP A 314 -15.44 -9.57 5.75
C TRP A 314 -16.25 -10.66 5.05
N SER A 315 -17.25 -10.26 4.27
CA SER A 315 -18.26 -11.20 3.80
C SER A 315 -17.93 -12.00 2.54
N TRP A 316 -16.95 -11.56 1.73
CA TRP A 316 -16.76 -12.04 0.35
C TRP A 316 -16.52 -13.54 0.27
N THR A 317 -15.45 -14.06 0.86
CA THR A 317 -15.07 -15.47 0.69
C THR A 317 -16.07 -16.43 1.35
N ALA A 318 -16.90 -15.96 2.27
CA ALA A 318 -17.98 -16.73 2.88
C ALA A 318 -19.28 -16.79 2.06
N TYR A 319 -19.58 -15.74 1.29
CA TYR A 319 -20.91 -15.59 0.67
C TYR A 319 -20.90 -15.18 -0.80
N TYR A 320 -19.81 -14.58 -1.29
CA TYR A 320 -19.69 -13.95 -2.60
C TYR A 320 -20.91 -13.05 -2.87
N PHE A 321 -21.45 -13.08 -4.09
CA PHE A 321 -22.70 -12.42 -4.47
C PHE A 321 -23.95 -12.88 -3.71
N GLY A 322 -23.87 -13.93 -2.88
CA GLY A 322 -24.99 -14.55 -2.19
C GLY A 322 -25.35 -13.95 -0.84
N LEU A 323 -24.59 -12.96 -0.33
CA LEU A 323 -24.89 -12.33 0.96
C LEU A 323 -26.28 -11.67 0.93
N ASN A 324 -27.08 -11.89 1.98
CA ASN A 324 -28.38 -11.27 2.15
C ASN A 324 -28.54 -10.66 3.56
N GLU A 325 -29.58 -9.84 3.74
CA GLU A 325 -29.87 -9.10 4.97
C GLU A 325 -29.83 -9.98 6.23
N GLY A 326 -30.42 -11.18 6.17
CA GLY A 326 -30.48 -12.08 7.32
C GLY A 326 -29.11 -12.67 7.68
N ALA A 327 -28.35 -13.10 6.69
CA ALA A 327 -27.00 -13.63 6.89
C ALA A 327 -26.05 -12.55 7.42
N ALA A 328 -26.14 -11.33 6.87
CA ALA A 328 -25.36 -10.17 7.30
C ALA A 328 -25.61 -9.84 8.78
N ILE A 329 -26.89 -9.69 9.19
CA ILE A 329 -27.25 -9.40 10.59
C ILE A 329 -26.82 -10.53 11.53
N THR A 330 -26.94 -11.80 11.10
CA THR A 330 -26.55 -12.95 11.94
C THR A 330 -25.05 -12.95 12.23
N ASN A 331 -24.20 -12.63 11.23
CA ASN A 331 -22.75 -12.50 11.45
C ASN A 331 -22.43 -11.30 12.35
N ALA A 332 -23.08 -10.14 12.15
CA ALA A 332 -22.89 -8.97 13.01
C ALA A 332 -23.22 -9.24 14.48
N GLU A 333 -24.35 -9.91 14.76
CA GLU A 333 -24.74 -10.24 16.13
C GLU A 333 -23.75 -11.21 16.77
N TRP A 334 -23.28 -12.21 16.01
CA TRP A 334 -22.30 -13.18 16.49
C TRP A 334 -20.93 -12.51 16.76
N GLU A 335 -20.41 -11.71 15.83
CA GLU A 335 -19.15 -10.99 16.01
C GLU A 335 -19.18 -10.09 17.25
N ALA A 336 -20.26 -9.34 17.42
CA ALA A 336 -20.44 -8.44 18.55
C ALA A 336 -20.50 -9.17 19.90
N GLU A 337 -21.08 -10.36 19.94
CA GLU A 337 -21.20 -11.20 21.14
C GLU A 337 -19.87 -11.90 21.49
N HIS A 338 -19.13 -12.37 20.48
CA HIS A 338 -18.02 -13.30 20.69
C HIS A 338 -16.62 -12.69 20.51
N LEU A 339 -16.44 -11.77 19.56
CA LEU A 339 -15.10 -11.32 19.15
C LEU A 339 -14.81 -9.84 19.44
N LYS A 340 -15.83 -9.01 19.63
CA LYS A 340 -15.66 -7.57 19.92
C LYS A 340 -14.77 -7.29 21.13
N SER A 341 -14.83 -8.11 22.18
CA SER A 341 -13.96 -7.94 23.36
C SER A 341 -12.47 -8.22 23.08
N LEU A 342 -12.17 -8.88 21.96
CA LEU A 342 -10.80 -9.13 21.49
C LEU A 342 -10.34 -8.02 20.52
N GLY A 343 -11.25 -7.17 20.05
CA GLY A 343 -10.99 -6.05 19.15
C GLY A 343 -11.45 -6.27 17.71
N TYR A 344 -12.10 -7.40 17.39
CA TYR A 344 -12.76 -7.61 16.10
C TYR A 344 -14.06 -6.81 16.06
N ASN A 345 -13.98 -5.65 15.44
CA ASN A 345 -15.02 -4.63 15.53
C ASN A 345 -15.49 -4.17 14.14
N ILE A 346 -14.86 -4.58 13.05
CA ILE A 346 -15.26 -4.20 11.69
C ILE A 346 -16.30 -5.18 11.15
N PHE A 347 -17.44 -4.64 10.73
CA PHE A 347 -18.48 -5.40 10.05
C PHE A 347 -18.53 -4.96 8.58
N HIS A 348 -17.91 -5.74 7.69
CA HIS A 348 -17.64 -5.39 6.31
C HIS A 348 -18.51 -6.18 5.33
N ILE A 349 -19.44 -5.48 4.67
CA ILE A 349 -20.23 -6.02 3.56
C ILE A 349 -19.49 -5.78 2.25
N ASP A 350 -19.09 -6.87 1.61
CA ASP A 350 -18.38 -6.87 0.33
C ASP A 350 -19.33 -6.95 -0.89
N GLU A 351 -18.80 -7.14 -2.09
CA GLU A 351 -19.48 -7.08 -3.36
C GLU A 351 -20.75 -7.96 -3.43
N GLY A 352 -21.80 -7.41 -4.04
CA GLY A 352 -23.04 -8.12 -4.38
C GLY A 352 -24.28 -7.53 -3.70
N TYR A 353 -24.08 -6.62 -2.76
CA TYR A 353 -25.17 -5.86 -2.16
C TYR A 353 -25.80 -4.86 -3.13
N GLN A 354 -25.01 -4.33 -4.07
CA GLN A 354 -25.42 -3.28 -4.99
C GLN A 354 -26.22 -3.84 -6.16
N TYR A 355 -27.06 -3.00 -6.78
CA TYR A 355 -27.80 -3.37 -7.98
C TYR A 355 -26.88 -3.56 -9.20
N ALA A 356 -25.88 -2.68 -9.35
CA ALA A 356 -24.92 -2.64 -10.45
C ALA A 356 -23.63 -1.91 -9.99
N ARG A 357 -22.48 -2.18 -10.63
CA ARG A 357 -21.28 -1.36 -10.42
C ARG A 357 -21.53 0.03 -11.02
N GLY A 358 -21.10 1.08 -10.32
CA GLY A 358 -21.52 2.46 -10.57
C GLY A 358 -22.82 2.89 -9.87
N GLU A 359 -23.46 2.03 -9.07
CA GLU A 359 -24.71 2.31 -8.32
C GLU A 359 -24.65 1.86 -6.84
N TYR A 360 -23.65 2.33 -6.09
CA TYR A 360 -23.36 1.87 -4.72
C TYR A 360 -24.36 2.31 -3.64
N THR A 361 -25.33 3.19 -3.95
CA THR A 361 -26.41 3.56 -3.01
C THR A 361 -27.70 2.78 -3.24
N THR A 362 -27.76 1.97 -4.31
CA THR A 362 -28.93 1.17 -4.69
C THR A 362 -28.67 -0.29 -4.35
N ALA A 363 -29.38 -0.83 -3.36
CA ALA A 363 -29.24 -2.23 -2.98
C ALA A 363 -29.99 -3.19 -3.93
N ASN A 364 -29.48 -4.40 -4.08
CA ASN A 364 -30.14 -5.53 -4.72
C ASN A 364 -31.36 -5.95 -3.88
N ALA A 365 -32.55 -5.54 -4.30
CA ALA A 365 -33.79 -5.71 -3.54
C ALA A 365 -34.13 -7.17 -3.15
N PRO A 366 -33.89 -8.19 -4.00
CA PRO A 366 -34.01 -9.59 -3.58
C PRO A 366 -33.16 -10.00 -2.37
N LEU A 367 -31.93 -9.48 -2.24
CA LEU A 367 -31.00 -9.81 -1.15
C LEU A 367 -31.20 -8.91 0.07
N PHE A 368 -31.52 -7.63 -0.17
CA PHE A 368 -31.68 -6.58 0.84
C PHE A 368 -33.00 -5.83 0.63
N PRO A 369 -34.16 -6.47 0.93
CA PRO A 369 -35.48 -5.89 0.64
C PRO A 369 -35.77 -4.61 1.41
N ASN A 370 -35.07 -4.35 2.52
CA ASN A 370 -35.20 -3.12 3.30
C ASN A 370 -34.05 -2.11 3.04
N GLY A 371 -33.18 -2.38 2.07
CA GLY A 371 -31.95 -1.63 1.82
C GLY A 371 -30.88 -1.84 2.89
N LEU A 372 -29.73 -1.19 2.74
CA LEU A 372 -28.58 -1.40 3.63
C LEU A 372 -28.53 -0.50 4.87
N ALA A 373 -29.15 0.69 4.84
CA ALA A 373 -29.09 1.60 5.99
C ALA A 373 -29.57 0.96 7.30
N PRO A 374 -30.68 0.18 7.35
CA PRO A 374 -31.09 -0.52 8.57
C PRO A 374 -30.07 -1.56 9.06
N VAL A 375 -29.37 -2.25 8.15
CA VAL A 375 -28.33 -3.23 8.48
C VAL A 375 -27.16 -2.54 9.17
N PHE A 376 -26.67 -1.44 8.61
CA PHE A 376 -25.57 -0.67 9.21
C PHE A 376 -25.96 0.01 10.52
N TYR A 377 -27.20 0.51 10.67
CA TYR A 377 -27.68 1.02 11.94
C TYR A 377 -27.76 -0.05 13.02
N LYS A 378 -28.12 -1.29 12.65
CA LYS A 378 -28.08 -2.43 13.55
C LYS A 378 -26.65 -2.77 13.96
N ALA A 379 -25.71 -2.86 13.01
CA ALA A 379 -24.29 -3.08 13.31
C ALA A 379 -23.72 -2.00 14.24
N HIS A 380 -24.03 -0.73 13.98
CA HIS A 380 -23.64 0.37 14.86
C HIS A 380 -24.24 0.24 16.27
N GLY A 381 -25.51 -0.15 16.38
CA GLY A 381 -26.17 -0.42 17.67
C GLY A 381 -25.57 -1.58 18.46
N LEU A 382 -24.87 -2.50 17.79
CA LEU A 382 -24.08 -3.59 18.41
C LEU A 382 -22.68 -3.13 18.85
N GLY A 383 -22.29 -1.90 18.51
CA GLY A 383 -20.96 -1.35 18.77
C GLY A 383 -19.90 -1.78 17.76
N LEU A 384 -20.31 -2.26 16.57
CA LEU A 384 -19.42 -2.55 15.46
C LEU A 384 -19.24 -1.30 14.57
N ILE A 385 -18.16 -1.30 13.81
CA ILE A 385 -17.78 -0.28 12.83
C ILE A 385 -18.28 -0.78 11.46
N PRO A 386 -19.33 -0.17 10.90
CA PRO A 386 -19.88 -0.61 9.63
C PRO A 386 -18.98 -0.18 8.47
N ALA A 387 -18.74 -1.14 7.58
CA ALA A 387 -17.81 -1.09 6.45
C ALA A 387 -18.48 -1.59 5.17
N ILE A 388 -18.05 -1.09 4.01
CA ILE A 388 -18.60 -1.48 2.71
C ILE A 388 -17.56 -1.50 1.60
N TRP A 389 -17.77 -2.37 0.61
CA TRP A 389 -17.03 -2.41 -0.65
C TRP A 389 -17.63 -1.49 -1.73
N THR A 390 -16.79 -0.98 -2.62
CA THR A 390 -17.14 -0.20 -3.83
C THR A 390 -16.09 -0.45 -4.93
N ALA A 391 -16.45 -0.31 -6.21
CA ALA A 391 -15.49 -0.17 -7.32
C ALA A 391 -15.64 1.24 -7.93
N PRO A 392 -15.02 2.27 -7.34
CA PRO A 392 -15.45 3.67 -7.47
C PRO A 392 -15.58 4.20 -8.91
N PHE A 393 -14.77 3.66 -9.82
CA PHE A 393 -14.64 4.17 -11.18
C PHE A 393 -15.22 3.25 -12.24
N GLU A 394 -15.73 2.08 -11.85
CA GLU A 394 -16.40 1.18 -12.76
C GLU A 394 -17.90 1.48 -12.87
N VAL A 395 -18.43 1.30 -14.07
CA VAL A 395 -19.83 1.50 -14.41
C VAL A 395 -20.29 0.34 -15.29
N THR A 396 -21.31 -0.41 -14.87
CA THR A 396 -21.85 -1.48 -15.73
C THR A 396 -23.05 -1.05 -16.56
N GLU A 397 -23.33 -1.77 -17.65
CA GLU A 397 -24.39 -1.43 -18.63
C GLU A 397 -25.81 -1.36 -18.04
N ARG A 398 -26.05 -2.01 -16.90
CA ARG A 398 -27.34 -1.96 -16.18
C ARG A 398 -27.45 -0.78 -15.21
N SER A 399 -26.35 -0.08 -14.96
CA SER A 399 -26.35 1.04 -14.03
C SER A 399 -27.10 2.24 -14.62
N TRP A 400 -27.70 3.02 -13.74
CA TRP A 400 -28.36 4.28 -14.02
C TRP A 400 -27.40 5.26 -14.70
N VAL A 401 -26.13 5.26 -14.30
CA VAL A 401 -25.07 6.07 -14.91
C VAL A 401 -24.94 5.73 -16.39
N TYR A 402 -24.84 4.44 -16.75
CA TYR A 402 -24.75 4.03 -18.15
C TYR A 402 -26.01 4.37 -18.95
N GLU A 403 -27.19 4.06 -18.40
CA GLU A 403 -28.47 4.25 -19.11
C GLU A 403 -28.80 5.73 -19.36
N ASN A 404 -28.40 6.64 -18.46
CA ASN A 404 -28.83 8.04 -18.49
C ASN A 404 -27.70 9.03 -18.79
N HIS A 405 -26.45 8.66 -18.50
CA HIS A 405 -25.29 9.54 -18.61
C HIS A 405 -24.10 8.86 -19.30
N PRO A 406 -24.27 8.29 -20.51
CA PRO A 406 -23.13 7.74 -21.24
C PRO A 406 -22.08 8.82 -21.54
N ASP A 407 -22.41 10.11 -21.54
CA ASP A 407 -21.47 11.23 -21.67
C ASP A 407 -20.53 11.42 -20.48
N TRP A 408 -20.79 10.75 -19.35
CA TRP A 408 -19.90 10.71 -18.18
C TRP A 408 -18.84 9.62 -18.25
N LEU A 409 -18.80 8.83 -19.33
CA LEU A 409 -17.87 7.71 -19.47
C LEU A 409 -16.68 8.08 -20.35
N VAL A 410 -15.51 7.50 -20.05
CA VAL A 410 -14.29 7.68 -20.85
C VAL A 410 -14.53 7.22 -22.29
N LYS A 411 -14.09 8.04 -23.26
CA LYS A 411 -14.41 7.85 -24.68
C LYS A 411 -13.23 7.38 -25.50
N ASN A 412 -13.51 6.61 -26.53
CA ASN A 412 -12.58 6.38 -27.63
C ASN A 412 -12.57 7.56 -28.63
N ALA A 413 -11.74 7.48 -29.67
CA ALA A 413 -11.62 8.52 -30.70
C ALA A 413 -12.91 8.76 -31.51
N ALA A 414 -13.84 7.81 -31.52
CA ALA A 414 -15.15 7.93 -32.16
C ALA A 414 -16.22 8.56 -31.24
N GLY A 415 -15.88 8.89 -29.99
CA GLY A 415 -16.80 9.43 -28.99
C GLY A 415 -17.69 8.39 -28.32
N GLN A 416 -17.37 7.10 -28.45
CA GLN A 416 -18.10 6.00 -27.83
C GLN A 416 -17.46 5.63 -26.48
N PRO A 417 -18.22 5.22 -25.45
CA PRO A 417 -17.65 4.68 -24.21
C PRO A 417 -16.68 3.53 -24.49
N ILE A 418 -15.54 3.51 -23.82
CA ILE A 418 -14.58 2.39 -23.88
C ILE A 418 -15.08 1.24 -23.00
N HIS A 419 -15.14 0.05 -23.59
CA HIS A 419 -15.46 -1.18 -22.87
C HIS A 419 -14.20 -1.72 -22.18
N ALA A 420 -14.27 -1.89 -20.86
CA ALA A 420 -13.15 -2.26 -19.99
C ALA A 420 -13.39 -3.61 -19.28
N GLY A 421 -13.95 -4.59 -19.99
CA GLY A 421 -14.16 -5.94 -19.47
C GLY A 421 -15.56 -6.20 -18.91
N THR A 422 -15.70 -7.23 -18.07
CA THR A 422 -17.00 -7.74 -17.59
C THR A 422 -16.90 -8.27 -16.16
N VAL A 423 -17.96 -8.15 -15.37
CA VAL A 423 -17.95 -8.54 -13.94
C VAL A 423 -17.79 -10.06 -13.74
N GLU A 424 -18.65 -10.90 -14.34
CA GLU A 424 -18.57 -12.36 -14.15
C GLU A 424 -18.91 -13.13 -15.43
N GLY A 425 -17.99 -13.95 -15.93
CA GLY A 425 -18.25 -14.88 -17.05
C GLY A 425 -18.82 -14.21 -18.30
N HIS A 426 -18.35 -13.00 -18.61
CA HIS A 426 -18.83 -12.13 -19.68
C HIS A 426 -20.27 -11.61 -19.53
N LYS A 427 -20.78 -11.54 -18.29
CA LYS A 427 -22.08 -10.96 -17.96
C LYS A 427 -21.85 -9.58 -17.33
N ASP A 428 -22.67 -8.62 -17.74
CA ASP A 428 -22.60 -7.20 -17.32
C ASP A 428 -21.32 -6.49 -17.79
N GLN A 429 -21.43 -5.78 -18.91
CA GLN A 429 -20.29 -5.06 -19.52
C GLN A 429 -19.84 -3.89 -18.65
N ILE A 430 -18.52 -3.71 -18.47
CA ILE A 430 -17.89 -2.66 -17.66
C ILE A 430 -17.41 -1.50 -18.55
N TYR A 431 -17.59 -0.29 -18.05
CA TYR A 431 -17.13 0.98 -18.60
C TYR A 431 -16.49 1.82 -17.51
N VAL A 432 -15.71 2.83 -17.90
CA VAL A 432 -14.95 3.69 -16.96
C VAL A 432 -15.65 5.04 -16.78
N LEU A 433 -15.88 5.43 -15.52
CA LEU A 433 -16.38 6.75 -15.15
C LEU A 433 -15.30 7.83 -15.37
N ASP A 434 -15.62 8.86 -16.13
CA ASP A 434 -14.76 10.02 -16.32
C ASP A 434 -14.92 10.99 -15.15
N THR A 435 -14.06 10.84 -14.15
CA THR A 435 -14.01 11.68 -12.94
C THR A 435 -13.64 13.15 -13.22
N THR A 436 -13.19 13.47 -14.44
CA THR A 436 -12.88 14.84 -14.85
C THR A 436 -14.12 15.59 -15.35
N ASN A 437 -15.20 14.86 -15.66
CA ASN A 437 -16.51 15.45 -15.95
C ASN A 437 -17.13 15.99 -14.65
N PRO A 438 -17.50 17.28 -14.58
CA PRO A 438 -18.05 17.89 -13.36
C PRO A 438 -19.31 17.22 -12.80
N ASP A 439 -20.18 16.69 -13.66
CA ASP A 439 -21.43 16.06 -13.22
C ASP A 439 -21.17 14.62 -12.74
N ALA A 440 -20.27 13.89 -13.38
CA ALA A 440 -19.78 12.59 -12.92
C ALA A 440 -19.04 12.70 -11.57
N ALA A 441 -18.17 13.70 -11.43
CA ALA A 441 -17.49 14.04 -10.19
C ALA A 441 -18.48 14.33 -9.06
N LYS A 442 -19.57 15.07 -9.36
CA LYS A 442 -20.63 15.33 -8.41
C LYS A 442 -21.37 14.05 -8.00
N TYR A 443 -21.67 13.16 -8.95
CA TYR A 443 -22.32 11.88 -8.67
C TYR A 443 -21.46 11.01 -7.74
N LEU A 444 -20.15 10.92 -8.02
CA LEU A 444 -19.18 10.22 -7.18
C LEU A 444 -19.15 10.82 -5.76
N HIS A 445 -19.03 12.15 -5.66
CA HIS A 445 -19.05 12.86 -4.38
C HIS A 445 -20.33 12.54 -3.58
N ASP A 446 -21.51 12.69 -4.18
CA ASP A 446 -22.80 12.50 -3.50
C ASP A 446 -23.02 11.04 -3.08
N THR A 447 -22.49 10.08 -3.85
CA THR A 447 -22.46 8.66 -3.49
C THR A 447 -21.72 8.45 -2.18
N TYR A 448 -20.47 8.93 -2.08
CA TYR A 448 -19.65 8.76 -0.87
C TYR A 448 -20.14 9.60 0.32
N VAL A 449 -20.79 10.75 0.08
CA VAL A 449 -21.53 11.47 1.13
C VAL A 449 -22.69 10.63 1.66
N THR A 450 -23.42 9.92 0.80
CA THR A 450 -24.52 9.05 1.24
C THR A 450 -24.00 7.88 2.07
N LEU A 451 -22.99 7.17 1.57
CA LEU A 451 -22.33 6.06 2.27
C LEU A 451 -21.89 6.48 3.68
N THR A 452 -21.27 7.65 3.84
CA THR A 452 -20.70 8.05 5.14
C THR A 452 -21.64 8.84 6.03
N LYS A 453 -22.38 9.82 5.49
CA LYS A 453 -23.21 10.76 6.27
C LYS A 453 -24.65 10.27 6.45
N VAL A 454 -25.15 9.41 5.58
CA VAL A 454 -26.50 8.85 5.68
C VAL A 454 -26.46 7.43 6.27
N TRP A 455 -25.61 6.54 5.75
CA TRP A 455 -25.52 5.17 6.26
C TRP A 455 -24.59 5.05 7.48
N GLY A 456 -23.75 6.07 7.73
CA GLY A 456 -22.91 6.11 8.93
C GLY A 456 -21.62 5.30 8.83
N LEU A 457 -21.19 4.94 7.62
CA LEU A 457 -19.99 4.14 7.39
C LEU A 457 -18.71 4.86 7.87
N ARG A 458 -17.70 4.07 8.24
CA ARG A 458 -16.39 4.56 8.73
C ARG A 458 -15.20 3.92 8.05
N TYR A 459 -15.41 2.86 7.28
CA TYR A 459 -14.41 2.23 6.44
C TYR A 459 -15.05 1.92 5.08
N ILE A 460 -14.31 2.11 4.00
CA ILE A 460 -14.76 1.79 2.63
C ILE A 460 -13.60 1.14 1.87
N LYS A 461 -13.82 -0.08 1.37
CA LYS A 461 -12.94 -0.78 0.42
C LYS A 461 -13.23 -0.31 -1.00
N MET A 462 -12.18 0.03 -1.75
CA MET A 462 -12.26 0.58 -3.10
C MET A 462 -11.45 -0.30 -4.05
N ASP A 463 -12.17 -1.01 -4.91
CA ASP A 463 -11.63 -2.10 -5.72
C ASP A 463 -11.56 -1.74 -7.21
N PHE A 464 -10.82 -2.55 -7.98
CA PHE A 464 -10.77 -2.50 -9.45
C PHE A 464 -10.44 -1.09 -10.03
N MET A 465 -9.58 -0.35 -9.33
CA MET A 465 -9.06 0.93 -9.81
C MET A 465 -8.05 0.73 -10.95
N ASP A 466 -7.31 -0.37 -10.92
CA ASP A 466 -6.44 -0.81 -12.01
C ASP A 466 -7.23 -1.08 -13.31
N ASP A 467 -8.36 -1.79 -13.25
CA ASP A 467 -9.28 -2.01 -14.38
C ASP A 467 -9.79 -0.70 -15.01
N SER A 468 -9.94 0.32 -14.16
CA SER A 468 -10.49 1.61 -14.56
C SER A 468 -9.44 2.59 -15.05
N ALA A 469 -8.14 2.27 -14.91
CA ALA A 469 -7.04 3.11 -15.31
C ALA A 469 -6.77 3.01 -16.82
N VAL A 470 -7.79 3.27 -17.65
CA VAL A 470 -7.75 3.13 -19.11
C VAL A 470 -7.45 4.47 -19.80
N GLU A 471 -6.46 4.51 -20.69
CA GLU A 471 -6.23 5.69 -21.52
C GLU A 471 -7.41 5.97 -22.47
N GLY A 472 -7.75 7.23 -22.65
CA GLY A 472 -8.92 7.62 -23.44
C GLY A 472 -9.10 9.13 -23.58
N TYR A 473 -10.23 9.52 -24.15
CA TYR A 473 -10.63 10.92 -24.29
C TYR A 473 -11.52 11.32 -23.11
N TYR A 474 -10.89 12.01 -22.15
CA TYR A 474 -11.52 12.57 -20.97
C TYR A 474 -12.14 13.96 -21.25
N TYR A 475 -13.12 14.34 -20.44
CA TYR A 475 -13.78 15.64 -20.45
C TYR A 475 -12.78 16.78 -20.25
N LYS A 476 -11.84 16.62 -19.32
CA LYS A 476 -10.66 17.48 -19.21
C LYS A 476 -9.60 16.99 -20.20
N PRO A 477 -9.27 17.78 -21.24
CA PRO A 477 -8.33 17.35 -22.27
C PRO A 477 -6.91 17.18 -21.70
N ASN A 478 -6.13 16.30 -22.33
CA ASN A 478 -4.71 16.03 -22.00
C ASN A 478 -4.51 15.50 -20.57
N THR A 479 -5.51 14.79 -20.04
CA THR A 479 -5.46 14.07 -18.77
C THR A 479 -5.14 12.61 -19.07
N THR A 480 -4.16 12.04 -18.35
CA THR A 480 -3.88 10.59 -18.41
C THR A 480 -4.85 9.81 -17.52
N ALA A 481 -4.91 8.49 -17.70
CA ALA A 481 -5.74 7.63 -16.85
C ALA A 481 -5.42 7.80 -15.35
N LEU A 482 -4.14 7.81 -14.99
CA LEU A 482 -3.69 7.98 -13.61
C LEU A 482 -3.96 9.37 -13.03
N GLU A 483 -3.97 10.42 -13.85
CA GLU A 483 -4.40 11.77 -13.41
C GLU A 483 -5.91 11.78 -13.11
N ALA A 484 -6.72 11.11 -13.93
CA ALA A 484 -8.17 11.00 -13.73
C ALA A 484 -8.50 10.20 -12.46
N GLU A 485 -7.82 9.07 -12.23
CA GLU A 485 -7.98 8.28 -11.01
C GLU A 485 -7.68 9.11 -9.75
N ARG A 486 -6.57 9.87 -9.74
CA ARG A 486 -6.22 10.77 -8.62
C ARG A 486 -7.22 11.90 -8.41
N ILE A 487 -7.81 12.43 -9.48
CA ILE A 487 -8.92 13.40 -9.36
C ILE A 487 -10.11 12.74 -8.65
N GLY A 488 -10.47 11.51 -9.05
CA GLY A 488 -11.52 10.71 -8.42
C GLY A 488 -11.26 10.44 -6.94
N LEU A 489 -10.06 9.98 -6.60
CA LEU A 489 -9.63 9.74 -5.21
C LEU A 489 -9.68 11.00 -4.35
N GLY A 490 -9.29 12.16 -4.92
CA GLY A 490 -9.43 13.46 -4.25
C GLY A 490 -10.89 13.80 -3.95
N ILE A 491 -11.79 13.60 -4.91
CA ILE A 491 -13.24 13.80 -4.73
C ILE A 491 -13.79 12.90 -3.62
N ILE A 492 -13.41 11.62 -3.61
CA ILE A 492 -13.83 10.66 -2.58
C ILE A 492 -13.32 11.10 -1.21
N ARG A 493 -12.01 11.41 -1.09
CA ARG A 493 -11.41 11.85 0.18
C ARG A 493 -12.08 13.12 0.72
N ASP A 494 -12.36 14.09 -0.13
CA ASP A 494 -13.08 15.31 0.25
C ASP A 494 -14.52 15.02 0.72
N ALA A 495 -15.23 14.12 0.02
CA ALA A 495 -16.60 13.73 0.37
C ALA A 495 -16.70 13.04 1.74
N VAL A 496 -15.79 12.11 2.03
CA VAL A 496 -15.82 11.31 3.26
C VAL A 496 -15.20 12.05 4.45
N GLY A 497 -14.16 12.85 4.18
CA GLY A 497 -13.35 13.55 5.17
C GLY A 497 -12.27 12.67 5.82
N ASN A 498 -11.50 13.24 6.75
CA ASN A 498 -10.37 12.55 7.39
C ASN A 498 -10.77 11.51 8.46
N GLY A 499 -12.04 11.48 8.87
CA GLY A 499 -12.55 10.57 9.90
C GLY A 499 -13.13 9.26 9.36
N VAL A 500 -12.97 9.00 8.06
CA VAL A 500 -13.36 7.76 7.39
C VAL A 500 -12.11 7.15 6.77
N TRP A 501 -11.94 5.87 7.00
CA TRP A 501 -10.84 5.09 6.44
C TRP A 501 -11.19 4.62 5.04
N LEU A 502 -10.22 4.75 4.12
CA LEU A 502 -10.32 4.23 2.77
C LEU A 502 -9.27 3.15 2.59
N ASP A 503 -9.67 2.04 2.00
CA ASP A 503 -8.82 0.92 1.65
C ASP A 503 -8.76 0.79 0.13
N LYS A 504 -7.55 0.58 -0.40
CA LYS A 504 -7.37 0.33 -1.83
C LYS A 504 -7.21 -1.15 -2.08
N ASP A 505 -7.89 -1.64 -3.09
CA ASP A 505 -7.82 -3.00 -3.59
C ASP A 505 -7.83 -2.92 -5.12
N GLY A 506 -7.07 -3.79 -5.79
CA GLY A 506 -6.99 -3.77 -7.25
C GLY A 506 -6.59 -2.39 -7.78
N SER A 507 -5.41 -1.89 -7.42
CA SER A 507 -4.98 -0.56 -7.86
C SER A 507 -3.49 -0.50 -8.19
N PRO A 508 -3.03 0.49 -8.97
CA PRO A 508 -1.60 0.78 -9.04
C PRO A 508 -1.05 1.09 -7.65
N MET A 509 0.04 0.45 -7.22
CA MET A 509 0.50 0.51 -5.81
C MET A 509 0.73 1.95 -5.30
N LEU A 510 1.30 2.80 -6.14
CA LEU A 510 1.75 4.15 -5.76
C LEU A 510 0.69 5.23 -6.00
N ASN A 511 -0.24 5.04 -6.94
CA ASN A 511 -1.17 6.09 -7.36
C ASN A 511 -2.13 6.54 -6.24
N PRO A 512 -2.68 5.66 -5.37
CA PRO A 512 -3.59 6.09 -4.31
C PRO A 512 -2.92 6.64 -3.05
N VAL A 513 -1.58 6.57 -2.95
CA VAL A 513 -0.86 6.96 -1.72
C VAL A 513 -1.12 8.44 -1.41
N GLY A 514 -1.47 8.70 -0.14
CA GLY A 514 -1.87 10.02 0.36
C GLY A 514 -3.39 10.25 0.37
N TYR A 515 -4.15 9.49 -0.42
CA TYR A 515 -5.61 9.52 -0.41
C TYR A 515 -6.24 8.41 0.44
N VAL A 516 -5.60 7.25 0.53
CA VAL A 516 -6.08 6.06 1.26
C VAL A 516 -5.31 5.82 2.55
N ASP A 517 -5.93 5.11 3.50
CA ASP A 517 -5.36 4.77 4.81
C ASP A 517 -4.84 3.31 4.84
N TYR A 518 -5.55 2.41 4.17
CA TYR A 518 -5.24 0.99 4.02
C TYR A 518 -4.94 0.65 2.56
N GLY A 519 -4.33 -0.51 2.31
CA GLY A 519 -4.17 -1.00 0.96
C GLY A 519 -3.76 -2.46 0.90
N ARG A 520 -4.45 -3.23 0.06
CA ARG A 520 -4.11 -4.62 -0.24
C ARG A 520 -2.69 -4.72 -0.77
N ILE A 521 -1.94 -5.74 -0.34
CA ILE A 521 -0.52 -5.95 -0.73
C ILE A 521 -0.25 -7.29 -1.40
N SER A 522 -1.26 -8.12 -1.54
CA SER A 522 -1.16 -9.45 -2.10
C SER A 522 -2.40 -9.80 -2.89
N GLN A 523 -2.29 -10.86 -3.66
CA GLN A 523 -3.41 -11.43 -4.37
C GLN A 523 -4.55 -11.80 -3.42
N ASP A 524 -5.74 -11.89 -3.99
CA ASP A 524 -6.93 -12.36 -3.27
C ASP A 524 -6.70 -13.72 -2.62
N THR A 525 -7.29 -13.91 -1.46
CA THR A 525 -7.22 -15.14 -0.68
C THR A 525 -8.54 -15.91 -0.75
N GLY A 526 -8.58 -17.06 -0.08
CA GLY A 526 -9.80 -17.86 0.02
C GLY A 526 -9.58 -19.13 0.82
N HIS A 527 -10.59 -20.01 0.80
CA HIS A 527 -10.68 -21.24 1.61
C HIS A 527 -9.73 -22.38 1.17
N THR A 528 -8.57 -22.04 0.57
CA THR A 528 -7.58 -23.01 0.08
C THR A 528 -6.16 -22.62 0.47
N PHE A 529 -5.31 -23.62 0.68
CA PHE A 529 -3.87 -23.42 0.82
C PHE A 529 -3.24 -22.74 -0.40
N GLY A 530 -3.72 -23.07 -1.60
CA GLY A 530 -3.25 -22.47 -2.85
C GLY A 530 -3.37 -20.95 -2.85
N ALA A 531 -4.53 -20.42 -2.46
CA ALA A 531 -4.76 -18.98 -2.37
C ALA A 531 -3.82 -18.31 -1.35
N SER A 532 -3.67 -18.90 -0.15
CA SER A 532 -2.72 -18.40 0.86
C SER A 532 -1.28 -18.44 0.34
N LYS A 533 -0.90 -19.50 -0.37
CA LYS A 533 0.43 -19.66 -0.96
C LYS A 533 0.71 -18.62 -2.06
N GLU A 534 -0.28 -18.31 -2.89
CA GLU A 534 -0.20 -17.29 -3.94
C GLU A 534 -0.01 -15.89 -3.36
N ALA A 535 -0.74 -15.54 -2.29
CA ALA A 535 -0.65 -14.25 -1.61
C ALA A 535 0.70 -14.03 -0.87
N ALA A 536 1.34 -15.11 -0.41
CA ALA A 536 2.49 -15.03 0.49
C ALA A 536 3.69 -14.25 -0.09
N THR A 537 3.95 -14.36 -1.39
CA THR A 537 5.05 -13.63 -2.03
C THR A 537 4.77 -12.13 -2.08
N GLY A 538 3.52 -11.72 -2.31
CA GLY A 538 3.12 -10.31 -2.26
C GLY A 538 3.33 -9.71 -0.87
N ILE A 539 2.87 -10.40 0.18
CA ILE A 539 3.06 -9.99 1.58
C ILE A 539 4.54 -9.85 1.94
N ALA A 540 5.38 -10.80 1.51
CA ALA A 540 6.82 -10.73 1.74
C ALA A 540 7.47 -9.58 0.96
N ALA A 541 7.25 -9.48 -0.34
CA ALA A 541 7.90 -8.49 -1.20
C ALA A 541 7.52 -7.04 -0.84
N ARG A 542 6.30 -6.84 -0.32
CA ARG A 542 5.75 -5.52 0.02
C ARG A 542 5.74 -5.23 1.52
N TYR A 543 6.48 -5.98 2.35
CA TYR A 543 6.54 -5.75 3.81
C TYR A 543 6.85 -4.29 4.17
N PHE A 544 7.73 -3.65 3.39
CA PHE A 544 8.18 -2.27 3.59
C PHE A 544 7.10 -1.23 3.29
N MET A 545 6.00 -1.59 2.62
CA MET A 545 4.87 -0.69 2.33
C MET A 545 4.00 -0.47 3.58
N ASN A 546 3.93 -1.44 4.50
CA ASN A 546 3.19 -1.28 5.74
C ASN A 546 3.74 -0.08 6.53
N ARG A 547 2.86 0.82 6.93
CA ARG A 547 3.17 2.08 7.61
C ARG A 547 4.00 3.08 6.80
N ASN A 548 4.19 2.85 5.50
CA ASN A 548 4.90 3.75 4.59
C ASN A 548 4.02 4.23 3.44
N TYR A 549 3.29 3.34 2.77
CA TYR A 549 2.32 3.69 1.73
C TYR A 549 0.91 3.81 2.35
N PHE A 550 0.56 2.81 3.15
CA PHE A 550 -0.72 2.62 3.81
C PHE A 550 -0.51 1.68 5.01
N VAL A 551 -1.55 1.39 5.79
CA VAL A 551 -1.59 0.20 6.66
C VAL A 551 -1.85 -1.00 5.76
N ALA A 552 -1.00 -2.03 5.83
CA ALA A 552 -1.13 -3.17 4.93
C ALA A 552 -2.48 -3.88 5.11
N ASP A 553 -3.10 -4.29 4.00
CA ASP A 553 -4.17 -5.26 4.00
C ASP A 553 -3.65 -6.57 3.34
N PRO A 554 -3.56 -7.69 4.08
CA PRO A 554 -3.19 -8.98 3.51
C PRO A 554 -4.35 -9.71 2.81
N ASP A 555 -5.50 -9.04 2.65
CA ASP A 555 -6.81 -9.64 2.41
C ASP A 555 -7.26 -10.49 3.62
N ALA A 556 -8.47 -11.04 3.58
CA ALA A 556 -8.97 -11.81 4.72
C ALA A 556 -8.28 -13.18 4.86
N PHE A 557 -8.22 -13.69 6.08
CA PHE A 557 -7.85 -15.09 6.30
C PHE A 557 -9.10 -15.96 6.47
N THR A 558 -8.98 -17.25 6.17
CA THR A 558 -10.05 -18.23 6.36
C THR A 558 -9.53 -19.41 7.14
N VAL A 559 -10.19 -19.73 8.26
CA VAL A 559 -9.83 -20.85 9.12
C VAL A 559 -10.93 -21.90 9.22
N SER A 560 -12.08 -21.72 8.57
CA SER A 560 -13.18 -22.68 8.65
C SER A 560 -12.97 -23.94 7.78
N THR A 561 -13.94 -24.85 7.83
CA THR A 561 -14.05 -26.00 6.92
C THR A 561 -15.03 -25.74 5.78
N GLN A 562 -15.36 -24.47 5.53
CA GLN A 562 -16.30 -24.08 4.50
C GLN A 562 -15.79 -24.49 3.12
N THR A 563 -16.71 -24.95 2.28
CA THR A 563 -16.48 -25.28 0.87
C THR A 563 -17.46 -24.47 0.04
N ILE A 564 -17.04 -24.03 -1.14
CA ILE A 564 -17.83 -23.18 -2.03
C ILE A 564 -17.93 -23.94 -3.35
N ALA A 565 -19.12 -24.45 -3.66
CA ALA A 565 -19.33 -25.42 -4.74
C ALA A 565 -19.85 -24.79 -6.04
N ASP A 566 -20.27 -23.53 -6.00
CA ASP A 566 -20.84 -22.77 -7.11
C ASP A 566 -19.97 -21.58 -7.54
N GLN A 567 -18.74 -21.50 -7.02
CA GLN A 567 -17.71 -20.56 -7.43
C GLN A 567 -16.48 -21.33 -7.89
N ALA A 568 -15.96 -20.99 -9.07
CA ALA A 568 -14.79 -21.68 -9.66
C ALA A 568 -13.45 -21.05 -9.24
N TRP A 569 -13.47 -19.80 -8.79
CA TRP A 569 -12.27 -19.05 -8.41
C TRP A 569 -11.95 -19.30 -6.93
N HIS A 570 -10.69 -19.64 -6.64
CA HIS A 570 -10.21 -20.20 -5.36
C HIS A 570 -11.17 -21.26 -4.77
N GLU A 571 -11.74 -22.08 -5.66
CA GLU A 571 -12.74 -23.10 -5.34
C GLU A 571 -12.18 -24.09 -4.31
N SER A 572 -12.81 -24.12 -3.14
CA SER A 572 -12.55 -25.14 -2.13
C SER A 572 -13.58 -26.25 -2.29
N THR A 573 -13.27 -27.27 -3.09
CA THR A 573 -14.09 -28.50 -3.18
C THR A 573 -13.87 -29.45 -2.01
N THR A 574 -12.82 -29.21 -1.22
CA THR A 574 -12.42 -30.03 -0.06
C THR A 574 -12.09 -29.09 1.10
N PRO A 575 -12.62 -29.33 2.31
CA PRO A 575 -12.28 -28.49 3.45
C PRO A 575 -10.77 -28.43 3.71
N ALA A 576 -10.25 -27.22 3.98
CA ALA A 576 -8.89 -27.03 4.41
C ALA A 576 -8.60 -27.85 5.68
N THR A 577 -7.40 -28.40 5.79
CA THR A 577 -6.89 -29.03 7.02
C THR A 577 -6.68 -27.97 8.12
N LEU A 578 -6.33 -28.41 9.34
CA LEU A 578 -6.01 -27.47 10.41
C LEU A 578 -4.67 -26.76 10.14
N ASP A 579 -3.66 -27.49 9.63
CA ASP A 579 -2.36 -26.92 9.25
C ASP A 579 -2.50 -25.82 8.17
N GLU A 580 -3.36 -26.03 7.17
CA GLU A 580 -3.62 -25.04 6.13
C GLU A 580 -4.38 -23.80 6.65
N ALA A 581 -5.29 -23.99 7.62
CA ALA A 581 -5.95 -22.88 8.30
C ALA A 581 -4.97 -22.07 9.17
N GLU A 582 -4.04 -22.76 9.84
CA GLU A 582 -2.94 -22.12 10.57
C GLU A 582 -2.05 -21.30 9.64
N VAL A 583 -1.75 -21.79 8.43
CA VAL A 583 -1.03 -21.03 7.39
C VAL A 583 -1.79 -19.74 7.05
N SER A 584 -3.09 -19.82 6.75
CA SER A 584 -3.90 -18.67 6.35
C SER A 584 -3.88 -17.54 7.39
N ILE A 585 -4.20 -17.86 8.65
CA ILE A 585 -4.22 -16.85 9.73
C ILE A 585 -2.83 -16.33 10.09
N SER A 586 -1.81 -17.19 10.08
CA SER A 586 -0.43 -16.77 10.38
C SER A 586 0.13 -15.86 9.29
N LEU A 587 -0.28 -16.08 8.03
CA LEU A 587 0.12 -15.24 6.91
C LEU A 587 -0.46 -13.83 7.02
N ALA A 588 -1.74 -13.71 7.39
CA ALA A 588 -2.33 -12.40 7.69
C ALA A 588 -1.60 -11.71 8.86
N ALA A 589 -1.25 -12.46 9.92
CA ALA A 589 -0.53 -11.94 11.08
C ALA A 589 0.87 -11.36 10.74
N VAL A 590 1.62 -11.99 9.82
CA VAL A 590 2.96 -11.50 9.46
C VAL A 590 2.93 -10.19 8.67
N SER A 591 1.80 -9.82 8.05
CA SER A 591 1.65 -8.51 7.38
C SER A 591 1.71 -7.34 8.36
N GLY A 592 1.32 -7.56 9.62
CA GLY A 592 1.23 -6.56 10.68
C GLY A 592 0.25 -5.42 10.41
N GLY A 593 -0.72 -5.68 9.52
CA GLY A 593 -1.71 -4.73 9.02
C GLY A 593 -3.12 -5.09 9.49
N MET A 594 -4.05 -5.20 8.54
CA MET A 594 -5.41 -5.69 8.80
C MET A 594 -5.45 -7.18 9.15
N PHE A 595 -6.50 -7.58 9.84
CA PHE A 595 -6.73 -8.95 10.30
C PHE A 595 -8.22 -9.28 10.24
N GLU A 596 -8.72 -9.49 9.02
CA GLU A 596 -10.13 -9.75 8.75
C GLU A 596 -10.42 -11.24 8.55
N ILE A 597 -11.57 -11.68 9.07
CA ILE A 597 -12.05 -13.06 8.98
C ILE A 597 -12.96 -13.18 7.76
N GLY A 598 -12.61 -14.06 6.82
CA GLY A 598 -13.38 -14.39 5.61
C GLY A 598 -14.34 -15.58 5.75
N ASP A 599 -14.58 -16.04 6.98
CA ASP A 599 -15.42 -17.21 7.26
C ASP A 599 -16.88 -16.85 7.57
N ASN A 600 -17.79 -17.81 7.39
CA ASN A 600 -19.13 -17.75 8.01
C ASN A 600 -19.01 -17.93 9.54
N LEU A 601 -19.08 -16.82 10.30
CA LEU A 601 -18.75 -16.81 11.72
C LEU A 601 -19.60 -17.76 12.58
N PRO A 602 -20.95 -17.80 12.46
CA PRO A 602 -21.76 -18.78 13.21
C PRO A 602 -21.37 -20.25 12.99
N SER A 603 -20.71 -20.57 11.88
CA SER A 603 -20.26 -21.94 11.60
C SER A 603 -18.97 -22.30 12.36
N LEU A 604 -18.12 -21.32 12.69
CA LEU A 604 -16.85 -21.53 13.38
C LEU A 604 -17.04 -22.13 14.78
N SER A 605 -18.12 -21.81 15.48
CA SER A 605 -18.42 -22.36 16.81
C SER A 605 -18.55 -23.90 16.83
N ARG A 606 -18.64 -24.55 15.68
CA ARG A 606 -18.72 -26.01 15.56
C ARG A 606 -17.36 -26.69 15.71
N ASP A 607 -16.26 -25.95 15.55
CA ASP A 607 -14.89 -26.44 15.66
C ASP A 607 -14.09 -25.57 16.65
N PRO A 608 -14.00 -25.99 17.93
CA PRO A 608 -13.26 -25.24 18.95
C PRO A 608 -11.78 -25.04 18.64
N GLN A 609 -11.15 -25.91 17.83
CA GLN A 609 -9.74 -25.74 17.48
C GLN A 609 -9.55 -24.57 16.53
N ARG A 610 -10.44 -24.42 15.55
CA ARG A 610 -10.42 -23.30 14.59
C ARG A 610 -10.86 -21.99 15.24
N LEU A 611 -11.86 -22.04 16.11
CA LEU A 611 -12.26 -20.88 16.90
C LEU A 611 -11.09 -20.37 17.78
N ALA A 612 -10.32 -21.28 18.38
CA ALA A 612 -9.15 -20.89 19.18
C ALA A 612 -8.06 -20.17 18.37
N LEU A 613 -7.99 -20.35 17.04
CA LEU A 613 -7.03 -19.63 16.19
C LEU A 613 -7.35 -18.13 16.17
N ILE A 614 -8.62 -17.76 15.96
CA ILE A 614 -9.02 -16.35 15.92
C ILE A 614 -9.07 -15.69 17.30
N GLU A 615 -9.14 -16.50 18.37
CA GLU A 615 -9.04 -16.05 19.76
C GLU A 615 -7.58 -15.98 20.26
N ASN A 616 -6.60 -16.32 19.42
CA ASN A 616 -5.20 -16.41 19.83
C ASN A 616 -4.61 -15.02 20.16
N GLN A 617 -4.29 -14.80 21.44
CA GLN A 617 -3.84 -13.50 21.93
C GLN A 617 -2.47 -13.09 21.37
N ASP A 618 -1.56 -14.03 21.10
CA ASP A 618 -0.25 -13.70 20.54
C ASP A 618 -0.37 -13.22 19.08
N LEU A 619 -1.23 -13.86 18.27
CA LEU A 619 -1.52 -13.39 16.91
C LEU A 619 -2.21 -12.01 16.91
N ILE A 620 -3.19 -11.81 17.80
CA ILE A 620 -3.85 -10.50 17.99
C ILE A 620 -2.83 -9.43 18.42
N ASP A 621 -1.89 -9.78 19.31
CA ASP A 621 -0.88 -8.84 19.78
C ASP A 621 0.13 -8.49 18.67
N MET A 622 0.49 -9.44 17.79
CA MET A 622 1.26 -9.14 16.56
C MET A 622 0.59 -8.05 15.72
N ILE A 623 -0.74 -8.14 15.55
CA ILE A 623 -1.53 -7.16 14.80
C ILE A 623 -1.57 -5.82 15.53
N ARG A 624 -1.82 -5.80 16.85
CA ARG A 624 -1.84 -4.56 17.66
C ARG A 624 -0.52 -3.79 17.64
N LEU A 625 0.61 -4.46 17.42
CA LEU A 625 1.90 -3.79 17.21
C LEU A 625 1.94 -2.94 15.94
N GLY A 626 1.14 -3.30 14.93
CA GLY A 626 1.05 -2.58 13.66
C GLY A 626 2.33 -2.60 12.84
N LYS A 627 3.18 -3.64 13.02
CA LYS A 627 4.48 -3.81 12.36
C LYS A 627 4.50 -5.10 11.53
N ALA A 628 4.87 -4.99 10.26
CA ALA A 628 5.12 -6.15 9.42
C ALA A 628 6.30 -6.97 9.96
N SER A 629 6.19 -8.29 9.86
CA SER A 629 7.32 -9.19 10.11
C SER A 629 8.34 -9.05 8.99
N HIS A 630 9.61 -9.07 9.34
CA HIS A 630 10.69 -8.96 8.35
C HIS A 630 10.88 -10.31 7.63
N PRO A 631 10.68 -10.41 6.31
CA PRO A 631 10.92 -11.64 5.56
C PRO A 631 12.42 -11.85 5.45
N LEU A 632 13.02 -12.76 6.21
CA LEU A 632 14.48 -12.92 6.32
C LEU A 632 15.12 -13.53 5.07
N ASP A 633 14.34 -14.31 4.32
CA ASP A 633 14.79 -15.05 3.15
C ASP A 633 14.25 -14.47 1.82
N LEU A 634 13.86 -13.19 1.78
CA LEU A 634 13.15 -12.57 0.66
C LEU A 634 13.80 -12.85 -0.72
N MET A 635 15.09 -12.52 -0.87
CA MET A 635 15.81 -12.73 -2.14
C MET A 635 16.71 -13.98 -2.14
N ASN A 636 16.73 -14.77 -1.07
CA ASN A 636 17.65 -15.91 -0.90
C ASN A 636 16.99 -17.16 -0.29
N TYR A 637 15.66 -17.29 -0.35
CA TYR A 637 14.93 -18.51 0.01
C TYR A 637 15.45 -19.73 -0.75
N SER A 638 15.26 -20.92 -0.17
CA SER A 638 15.73 -22.18 -0.76
C SER A 638 14.94 -22.53 -2.02
N ALA A 639 15.60 -23.17 -2.99
CA ALA A 639 14.96 -23.53 -4.26
C ALA A 639 13.74 -24.46 -4.04
N GLU A 640 13.77 -25.26 -2.98
CA GLU A 640 12.68 -26.15 -2.60
C GLU A 640 11.46 -25.39 -2.07
N ASP A 641 11.63 -24.23 -1.41
CA ASP A 641 10.52 -23.39 -0.91
C ASP A 641 9.82 -22.63 -2.04
N LYS A 642 10.56 -22.33 -3.12
CA LYS A 642 10.14 -21.55 -4.30
C LYS A 642 9.72 -20.10 -4.01
N GLN A 643 9.49 -19.74 -2.75
CA GLN A 643 9.13 -18.41 -2.29
C GLN A 643 9.59 -18.18 -0.84
N PRO A 644 9.58 -16.93 -0.33
CA PRO A 644 9.97 -16.64 1.05
C PRO A 644 9.15 -17.44 2.07
N SER A 645 9.83 -17.93 3.11
CA SER A 645 9.25 -18.84 4.09
C SER A 645 9.54 -18.44 5.54
N LEU A 646 10.49 -17.53 5.75
CA LEU A 646 11.02 -17.20 7.06
C LEU A 646 10.76 -15.74 7.41
N PHE A 647 9.96 -15.50 8.45
CA PHE A 647 9.58 -14.14 8.88
C PHE A 647 9.94 -13.93 10.34
N LEU A 648 10.50 -12.76 10.66
CA LEU A 648 10.85 -12.40 12.04
C LEU A 648 10.25 -11.05 12.43
N LEU A 649 9.41 -11.07 13.46
CA LEU A 649 8.92 -9.88 14.14
C LEU A 649 9.71 -9.67 15.44
N LYS A 650 10.50 -8.60 15.50
CA LYS A 650 11.15 -8.16 16.74
C LYS A 650 10.22 -7.20 17.49
N GLU A 651 9.56 -7.71 18.53
CA GLU A 651 8.54 -6.94 19.25
C GLU A 651 9.19 -5.95 20.23
N ASN A 652 10.20 -6.40 20.98
CA ASN A 652 11.12 -5.57 21.76
C ASN A 652 12.48 -6.27 21.92
N SER A 653 13.32 -5.78 22.84
CA SER A 653 14.64 -6.36 23.12
C SER A 653 14.61 -7.76 23.75
N ARG A 654 13.45 -8.17 24.28
CA ARG A 654 13.25 -9.43 25.01
C ARG A 654 12.53 -10.48 24.18
N GLN A 655 11.50 -10.08 23.43
CA GLN A 655 10.56 -10.96 22.75
C GLN A 655 10.63 -10.79 21.24
N SER A 656 10.54 -11.90 20.51
CA SER A 656 10.40 -11.93 19.06
C SER A 656 9.51 -13.10 18.63
N ILE A 657 8.79 -12.94 17.52
CA ILE A 657 8.04 -14.02 16.87
C ILE A 657 8.77 -14.43 15.59
N LEU A 658 9.11 -15.71 15.49
CA LEU A 658 9.65 -16.33 14.28
C LEU A 658 8.56 -17.18 13.63
N THR A 659 8.22 -16.87 12.39
CA THR A 659 7.23 -17.62 11.61
C THR A 659 7.93 -18.37 10.48
N VAL A 660 7.70 -19.68 10.40
CA VAL A 660 8.34 -20.58 9.43
C VAL A 660 7.25 -21.34 8.67
N PHE A 661 7.08 -21.04 7.39
CA PHE A 661 6.13 -21.72 6.51
C PHE A 661 6.79 -22.89 5.79
N ASP A 662 6.06 -23.99 5.62
CA ASP A 662 6.41 -25.08 4.71
C ASP A 662 5.45 -25.08 3.52
N TRP A 663 5.93 -24.54 2.39
CA TRP A 663 5.16 -24.44 1.16
C TRP A 663 5.13 -25.73 0.33
N THR A 664 5.84 -26.77 0.77
CA THR A 664 6.16 -27.94 -0.05
C THR A 664 5.11 -29.05 0.06
N GLU A 665 5.16 -30.02 -0.86
CA GLU A 665 4.23 -31.16 -0.92
C GLU A 665 4.60 -32.30 0.04
N GLY A 666 5.71 -32.18 0.76
CA GLY A 666 6.21 -33.19 1.71
C GLY A 666 6.73 -32.54 2.98
N PRO A 667 6.95 -33.29 4.06
CA PRO A 667 7.46 -32.71 5.30
C PRO A 667 8.88 -32.16 5.14
N ARG A 668 9.16 -31.06 5.83
CA ARG A 668 10.47 -30.40 5.92
C ARG A 668 11.06 -30.45 7.33
N ASP A 669 12.39 -30.48 7.37
CA ASP A 669 13.17 -30.15 8.55
C ASP A 669 13.84 -28.78 8.34
N HIS A 670 13.70 -27.88 9.32
CA HIS A 670 14.42 -26.60 9.36
C HIS A 670 15.39 -26.60 10.54
N SER A 671 16.61 -26.09 10.30
CA SER A 671 17.60 -25.85 11.35
C SER A 671 18.05 -24.40 11.28
N ILE A 672 17.68 -23.61 12.29
CA ILE A 672 17.81 -22.16 12.29
C ILE A 672 18.69 -21.76 13.48
N ASP A 673 19.84 -21.16 13.20
CA ASP A 673 20.66 -20.52 14.23
C ASP A 673 20.06 -19.14 14.57
N LEU A 674 19.75 -18.89 15.83
CA LEU A 674 19.12 -17.63 16.24
C LEU A 674 20.02 -16.41 15.93
N ALA A 675 21.34 -16.59 15.92
CA ALA A 675 22.27 -15.52 15.56
C ALA A 675 22.22 -15.18 14.06
N SER A 676 22.00 -16.16 13.17
CA SER A 676 21.95 -15.92 11.72
C SER A 676 20.71 -15.15 11.29
N ILE A 677 19.63 -15.22 12.07
CA ILE A 677 18.41 -14.43 11.88
C ILE A 677 18.46 -13.07 12.61
N GLY A 678 19.64 -12.67 13.10
CA GLY A 678 19.88 -11.36 13.68
C GLY A 678 19.35 -11.18 15.10
N LEU A 679 19.13 -12.27 15.86
CA LEU A 679 18.89 -12.17 17.30
C LEU A 679 20.23 -12.06 18.05
N PRO A 680 20.30 -11.24 19.11
CA PRO A 680 21.54 -11.07 19.87
C PRO A 680 21.93 -12.37 20.58
N ALA A 681 23.23 -12.53 20.85
CA ALA A 681 23.71 -13.63 21.67
C ALA A 681 23.02 -13.61 23.04
N GLY A 682 22.48 -14.74 23.47
CA GLY A 682 21.67 -14.81 24.69
C GLY A 682 21.19 -16.23 25.00
N SER A 683 20.33 -16.34 26.01
CA SER A 683 19.67 -17.60 26.36
C SER A 683 18.17 -17.44 26.09
N TYR A 684 17.65 -18.27 25.18
CA TYR A 684 16.27 -18.16 24.73
C TYR A 684 15.41 -19.31 25.22
N THR A 685 14.11 -19.07 25.40
CA THR A 685 13.09 -20.12 25.37
C THR A 685 12.27 -19.97 24.10
N ALA A 686 11.82 -21.09 23.55
CA ALA A 686 10.97 -21.15 22.37
C ALA A 686 9.66 -21.89 22.69
N ALA A 687 8.54 -21.33 22.27
CA ALA A 687 7.23 -21.94 22.40
C ALA A 687 6.43 -21.77 21.12
N ASN A 688 5.64 -22.77 20.76
CA ASN A 688 4.70 -22.68 19.64
C ASN A 688 3.50 -21.80 20.03
N VAL A 689 3.23 -20.77 19.24
CA VAL A 689 2.12 -19.84 19.45
C VAL A 689 0.77 -20.50 19.13
N LEU A 690 0.73 -21.42 18.17
CA LEU A 690 -0.49 -22.08 17.70
C LEU A 690 -0.90 -23.26 18.59
N ASP A 691 0.05 -23.84 19.33
CA ASP A 691 -0.22 -24.80 20.41
C ASP A 691 0.54 -24.41 21.69
N SER A 692 -0.17 -23.73 22.60
CA SER A 692 0.36 -23.27 23.89
C SER A 692 0.96 -24.35 24.80
N LYS A 693 0.76 -25.65 24.51
CA LYS A 693 1.35 -26.77 25.26
C LYS A 693 2.67 -27.26 24.67
N ASP A 694 3.02 -26.82 23.46
CA ASP A 694 4.18 -27.27 22.71
C ASP A 694 5.38 -26.33 22.96
N THR A 695 6.26 -26.76 23.86
CA THR A 695 7.54 -26.10 24.10
C THR A 695 8.60 -26.67 23.17
N ILE A 696 9.34 -25.80 22.48
CA ILE A 696 10.35 -26.22 21.52
C ILE A 696 11.73 -26.18 22.19
N GLU A 697 12.40 -27.34 22.23
CA GLU A 697 13.76 -27.42 22.79
C GLU A 697 14.79 -26.79 21.84
N LEU A 698 15.60 -25.87 22.38
CA LEU A 698 16.75 -25.32 21.68
C LEU A 698 18.00 -26.16 21.96
N GLN A 699 18.70 -26.54 20.89
CA GLN A 699 20.02 -27.18 21.00
C GLN A 699 21.09 -26.10 20.97
N GLY A 700 21.41 -25.55 22.15
CA GLY A 700 22.26 -24.36 22.24
C GLY A 700 21.52 -23.13 21.73
N ASN A 701 21.96 -22.57 20.60
CA ASN A 701 21.33 -21.42 19.94
C ASN A 701 20.62 -21.82 18.62
N THR A 702 20.43 -23.12 18.41
CA THR A 702 19.82 -23.67 17.19
C THR A 702 18.43 -24.20 17.49
N LEU A 703 17.47 -23.74 16.70
CA LEU A 703 16.09 -24.21 16.65
C LEU A 703 15.98 -25.27 15.56
N ASN A 704 15.50 -26.46 15.90
CA ASN A 704 15.23 -27.52 14.93
C ASN A 704 13.73 -27.78 14.87
N LEU A 705 13.15 -27.71 13.69
CA LEU A 705 11.72 -27.87 13.44
C LEU A 705 11.52 -29.04 12.48
N HIS A 706 10.53 -29.87 12.78
CA HIS A 706 9.96 -30.84 11.85
C HIS A 706 8.53 -30.42 11.53
N GLN A 707 8.26 -30.15 10.25
CA GLN A 707 6.99 -29.60 9.79
C GLN A 707 6.37 -30.53 8.74
N PRO A 708 5.06 -30.83 8.84
CA PRO A 708 4.31 -31.41 7.74
C PRO A 708 4.30 -30.48 6.52
N ALA A 709 4.02 -31.06 5.36
CA ALA A 709 3.66 -30.30 4.16
C ALA A 709 2.51 -29.32 4.46
N HIS A 710 2.49 -28.19 3.75
CA HIS A 710 1.39 -27.21 3.78
C HIS A 710 1.08 -26.69 5.21
N SER A 711 2.12 -26.43 6.00
CA SER A 711 1.98 -26.05 7.41
C SER A 711 2.80 -24.83 7.78
N VAL A 712 2.60 -24.32 8.99
CA VAL A 712 3.38 -23.21 9.57
C VAL A 712 3.79 -23.52 11.01
N ARG A 713 4.89 -22.91 11.46
CA ARG A 713 5.25 -22.81 12.87
C ARG A 713 5.44 -21.34 13.23
N VAL A 714 4.65 -20.87 14.18
CA VAL A 714 4.77 -19.53 14.77
C VAL A 714 5.39 -19.69 16.14
N ILE A 715 6.57 -19.12 16.35
CA ILE A 715 7.44 -19.45 17.48
C ILE A 715 7.77 -18.19 18.25
N LYS A 716 7.31 -18.15 19.50
CA LYS A 716 7.62 -17.10 20.44
C LYS A 716 8.97 -17.36 21.07
N LEU A 717 9.93 -16.47 20.79
CA LEU A 717 11.29 -16.50 21.30
C LEU A 717 11.44 -15.45 22.41
N ILE A 718 11.89 -15.90 23.57
CA ILE A 718 12.05 -15.04 24.76
C ILE A 718 13.50 -15.08 25.23
N ASN A 719 14.19 -13.94 25.17
CA ASN A 719 15.51 -13.77 25.75
C ASN A 719 15.42 -13.70 27.27
N THR A 720 15.73 -14.80 27.94
CA THR A 720 15.66 -14.95 29.40
C THR A 720 16.65 -14.08 30.17
N GLN A 721 17.64 -13.49 29.48
CA GLN A 721 18.60 -12.57 30.09
C GLN A 721 18.05 -11.14 30.22
N VAL A 722 17.00 -10.80 29.47
CA VAL A 722 16.31 -9.52 29.56
C VAL A 722 15.08 -9.69 30.46
N GLN A 723 14.98 -8.86 31.49
CA GLN A 723 13.81 -8.86 32.38
C GLN A 723 12.64 -8.15 31.70
N PRO A 724 11.41 -8.64 31.84
CA PRO A 724 10.25 -7.96 31.29
C PRO A 724 10.01 -6.66 32.06
N THR A 725 9.75 -5.57 31.35
CA THR A 725 9.49 -4.23 31.93
C THR A 725 8.18 -3.67 31.39
N PRO A 726 7.38 -2.95 32.22
CA PRO A 726 6.22 -2.22 31.72
C PRO A 726 6.62 -1.19 30.65
N PRO A 727 5.74 -0.86 29.70
CA PRO A 727 6.05 0.12 28.67
C PRO A 727 6.28 1.50 29.27
N ASP A 728 7.20 2.28 28.70
CA ASP A 728 7.27 3.71 29.01
C ASP A 728 6.19 4.45 28.23
N VAL A 729 5.48 5.36 28.90
CA VAL A 729 4.35 6.09 28.32
C VAL A 729 4.42 7.55 28.71
N THR A 730 4.38 8.40 27.68
CA THR A 730 4.23 9.85 27.84
C THR A 730 2.78 10.22 27.60
N VAL A 731 2.25 11.10 28.45
CA VAL A 731 0.84 11.54 28.43
C VAL A 731 0.80 13.03 28.17
N GLN A 732 -0.14 13.46 27.34
CA GLN A 732 -0.55 14.83 27.14
C GLN A 732 -2.02 14.98 27.56
N GLN A 733 -2.27 15.88 28.50
CA GLN A 733 -3.57 16.08 29.12
C GLN A 733 -3.78 17.55 29.51
N PRO A 734 -5.03 18.04 29.55
CA PRO A 734 -5.35 19.31 30.19
C PRO A 734 -5.31 19.18 31.72
N SER A 735 -4.89 20.24 32.41
CA SER A 735 -4.98 20.32 33.87
C SER A 735 -6.27 20.98 34.37
N THR A 736 -6.96 21.72 33.49
CA THR A 736 -8.20 22.42 33.79
C THR A 736 -9.14 22.37 32.58
N GLY A 737 -10.45 22.37 32.82
CA GLY A 737 -11.49 22.48 31.80
C GLY A 737 -12.75 23.14 32.32
N ASP A 738 -13.67 23.47 31.43
CA ASP A 738 -15.02 23.90 31.81
C ASP A 738 -16.00 22.75 31.66
N ALA A 739 -17.00 22.67 32.56
CA ALA A 739 -18.07 21.69 32.46
C ALA A 739 -18.77 21.79 31.10
N GLY A 740 -18.87 20.66 30.39
CA GLY A 740 -19.44 20.55 29.04
C GLY A 740 -18.48 20.88 27.89
N ALA A 741 -17.22 21.23 28.15
CA ALA A 741 -16.21 21.38 27.12
C ALA A 741 -15.50 20.06 26.81
N ASP A 742 -15.23 19.79 25.53
CA ASP A 742 -14.43 18.63 25.12
C ASP A 742 -12.95 18.84 25.49
N LEU A 743 -12.41 17.89 26.24
CA LEU A 743 -11.02 17.83 26.65
C LEU A 743 -10.33 16.67 25.93
N THR A 744 -9.20 16.95 25.26
CA THR A 744 -8.41 15.94 24.53
C THR A 744 -7.32 15.37 25.42
N PHE A 745 -7.23 14.05 25.48
CA PHE A 745 -6.19 13.30 26.17
C PHE A 745 -5.45 12.43 25.16
N SER A 746 -4.13 12.39 25.24
CA SER A 746 -3.35 11.49 24.40
C SER A 746 -2.19 10.87 25.16
N ALA A 747 -1.84 9.66 24.74
CA ALA A 747 -0.75 8.87 25.28
C ALA A 747 0.09 8.32 24.12
N LYS A 748 1.40 8.26 24.34
CA LYS A 748 2.36 7.74 23.37
C LYS A 748 3.34 6.81 24.04
N ALA A 749 3.54 5.64 23.46
CA ALA A 749 4.55 4.68 23.86
C ALA A 749 5.97 5.23 23.62
N GLY A 750 6.91 4.85 24.48
CA GLY A 750 8.34 5.05 24.29
C GLY A 750 8.88 4.21 23.13
N GLU A 751 10.18 4.35 22.85
CA GLU A 751 10.81 3.69 21.69
C GLU A 751 11.13 2.21 21.94
N THR A 752 11.26 1.78 23.20
CA THR A 752 11.81 0.45 23.54
C THR A 752 10.75 -0.63 23.71
N ASP A 753 9.61 -0.30 24.32
CA ASP A 753 8.58 -1.24 24.71
C ASP A 753 7.23 -0.77 24.19
N PRO A 754 6.61 -1.53 23.27
CA PRO A 754 5.37 -1.12 22.65
C PRO A 754 4.21 -1.21 23.64
N VAL A 755 3.20 -0.36 23.41
CA VAL A 755 1.89 -0.48 24.06
C VAL A 755 0.95 -1.14 23.06
N LEU A 756 0.28 -2.19 23.52
CA LEU A 756 -0.71 -2.95 22.74
C LEU A 756 -2.10 -2.35 22.89
N THR A 757 -2.46 -1.88 24.08
CA THR A 757 -3.75 -1.22 24.36
C THR A 757 -3.64 -0.09 25.38
N TYR A 758 -4.49 0.93 25.22
CA TYR A 758 -4.63 2.07 26.14
C TYR A 758 -6.05 2.11 26.68
N HIS A 759 -6.19 2.28 28.00
CA HIS A 759 -7.47 2.40 28.69
C HIS A 759 -7.45 3.62 29.61
N TRP A 760 -8.41 4.53 29.42
CA TRP A 760 -8.59 5.73 30.24
C TRP A 760 -9.82 5.57 31.13
N ASP A 761 -9.69 5.88 32.42
CA ASP A 761 -10.79 6.10 33.37
C ASP A 761 -10.75 7.57 33.79
N PHE A 762 -11.81 8.32 33.52
CA PHE A 762 -11.86 9.77 33.75
C PHE A 762 -12.23 10.16 35.19
N GLY A 763 -12.49 9.19 36.07
CA GLY A 763 -12.80 9.41 37.49
C GLY A 763 -14.25 9.85 37.75
N ASP A 764 -15.07 9.97 36.71
CA ASP A 764 -16.50 10.27 36.78
C ASP A 764 -17.39 9.05 36.45
N GLY A 765 -16.77 7.86 36.31
CA GLY A 765 -17.42 6.61 35.95
C GLY A 765 -17.43 6.32 34.45
N VAL A 766 -16.81 7.16 33.62
CA VAL A 766 -16.63 6.94 32.18
C VAL A 766 -15.22 6.42 31.88
N SER A 767 -15.14 5.40 31.03
CA SER A 767 -13.87 4.87 30.53
C SER A 767 -13.87 4.72 29.01
N VAL A 768 -12.73 4.97 28.38
CA VAL A 768 -12.56 4.92 26.91
C VAL A 768 -11.23 4.27 26.56
N GLU A 769 -11.18 3.50 25.47
CA GLU A 769 -9.95 2.95 24.91
C GLU A 769 -9.44 3.78 23.74
N GLY A 770 -8.11 3.86 23.60
CA GLY A 770 -7.46 4.53 22.48
C GLY A 770 -6.24 5.36 22.90
N ALA A 771 -5.30 5.55 21.97
CA ALA A 771 -4.11 6.36 22.22
C ALA A 771 -4.44 7.87 22.31
N GLU A 772 -5.47 8.33 21.59
CA GLU A 772 -5.99 9.70 21.64
C GLU A 772 -7.51 9.64 21.79
N VAL A 773 -8.05 10.31 22.80
CA VAL A 773 -9.46 10.29 23.17
C VAL A 773 -9.94 11.69 23.56
N THR A 774 -11.25 11.91 23.47
CA THR A 774 -11.90 13.14 23.96
C THR A 774 -12.93 12.80 25.02
N HIS A 775 -13.04 13.64 26.05
CA HIS A 775 -14.02 13.49 27.13
C HIS A 775 -14.50 14.85 27.62
N ALA A 776 -15.78 14.94 28.02
CA ALA A 776 -16.37 16.15 28.56
C ALA A 776 -17.03 15.87 29.91
N TYR A 777 -16.54 16.53 30.95
CA TYR A 777 -17.11 16.45 32.30
C TYR A 777 -18.38 17.27 32.41
N THR A 778 -19.42 16.72 33.03
CA THR A 778 -20.74 17.36 33.08
C THR A 778 -20.95 18.29 34.28
N GLU A 779 -20.15 18.12 35.33
CA GLU A 779 -20.22 18.91 36.56
C GLU A 779 -18.83 19.49 36.91
N PRO A 780 -18.78 20.68 37.55
CA PRO A 780 -17.53 21.17 38.11
C PRO A 780 -17.08 20.26 39.26
N GLY A 781 -15.77 20.04 39.32
CA GLY A 781 -15.20 19.08 40.25
C GLY A 781 -13.73 18.88 40.04
N ASP A 782 -13.17 18.04 40.89
CA ASP A 782 -11.78 17.64 40.89
C ASP A 782 -11.77 16.15 40.55
N TYR A 783 -11.22 15.78 39.40
CA TYR A 783 -11.27 14.43 38.86
C TYR A 783 -9.86 13.82 38.75
N ASP A 784 -9.73 12.60 39.28
CA ASP A 784 -8.54 11.77 39.13
C ASP A 784 -8.66 10.90 37.88
N VAL A 785 -7.92 11.25 36.83
CA VAL A 785 -7.86 10.47 35.59
C VAL A 785 -6.77 9.42 35.69
N HIS A 786 -7.11 8.18 35.35
CA HIS A 786 -6.21 7.04 35.35
C HIS A 786 -6.03 6.53 33.91
N LEU A 787 -4.78 6.42 33.48
CA LEU A 787 -4.39 5.76 32.24
C LEU A 787 -3.69 4.45 32.57
N SER A 788 -4.23 3.35 32.04
CA SER A 788 -3.63 2.03 32.04
C SER A 788 -3.17 1.68 30.63
N ALA A 789 -1.86 1.48 30.44
CA ALA A 789 -1.24 1.17 29.16
C ALA A 789 -0.59 -0.21 29.21
N LYS A 790 -1.21 -1.20 28.55
CA LYS A 790 -0.78 -2.59 28.56
C LYS A 790 0.24 -2.83 27.44
N GLY A 791 1.42 -3.29 27.80
CA GLY A 791 2.47 -3.71 26.87
C GLY A 791 2.60 -5.23 26.77
N LEU A 792 3.74 -5.66 26.25
CA LEU A 792 4.13 -7.07 26.14
C LEU A 792 4.23 -7.75 27.52
N ASP A 793 4.27 -9.09 27.53
CA ASP A 793 4.32 -9.92 28.73
C ASP A 793 3.14 -9.67 29.72
N GLY A 794 2.08 -8.98 29.28
CA GLY A 794 0.94 -8.58 30.12
C GLY A 794 1.28 -7.48 31.14
N LEU A 795 2.44 -6.84 31.03
CA LEU A 795 2.85 -5.77 31.93
C LEU A 795 2.16 -4.46 31.58
N THR A 796 1.81 -3.69 32.61
CA THR A 796 1.01 -2.48 32.45
C THR A 796 1.70 -1.28 33.12
N ALA A 797 1.73 -0.16 32.42
CA ALA A 797 2.13 1.13 32.96
C ALA A 797 0.90 1.94 33.35
N GLU A 798 0.92 2.50 34.55
CA GLU A 798 -0.17 3.31 35.09
C GLU A 798 0.28 4.78 35.21
N LYS A 799 -0.59 5.70 34.81
CA LYS A 799 -0.41 7.14 35.03
C LYS A 799 -1.67 7.69 35.68
N GLN A 800 -1.50 8.51 36.70
CA GLN A 800 -2.60 9.24 37.33
C GLN A 800 -2.31 10.74 37.24
N PHE A 801 -3.33 11.52 36.93
CA PHE A 801 -3.24 12.96 36.90
C PHE A 801 -4.59 13.62 37.23
N HIS A 802 -4.52 14.89 37.61
CA HIS A 802 -5.66 15.66 38.11
C HIS A 802 -6.19 16.61 37.05
N VAL A 803 -7.51 16.63 36.87
CA VAL A 803 -8.20 17.63 36.05
C VAL A 803 -9.17 18.41 36.93
N GLN A 804 -8.98 19.72 37.01
CA GLN A 804 -9.93 20.61 37.68
C GLN A 804 -10.96 21.13 36.67
N VAL A 805 -12.22 20.75 36.87
CA VAL A 805 -13.33 21.21 36.04
C VAL A 805 -14.05 22.33 36.75
N THR A 806 -14.21 23.46 36.06
CA THR A 806 -14.89 24.65 36.58
C THR A 806 -16.09 25.03 35.72
N GLY A 807 -16.75 26.14 36.05
CA GLY A 807 -17.94 26.57 35.34
C GLY A 807 -19.17 25.72 35.65
N HIS A 808 -20.18 25.85 34.81
CA HIS A 808 -21.40 25.06 34.87
C HIS A 808 -22.02 25.04 33.49
N ILE A 809 -22.72 23.97 33.15
CA ILE A 809 -23.52 23.91 31.93
C ILE A 809 -24.79 24.74 32.16
N PRO A 810 -25.00 25.87 31.44
CA PRO A 810 -26.17 26.71 31.67
C PRO A 810 -27.46 25.95 31.34
N THR A 811 -28.34 25.81 32.32
CA THR A 811 -29.66 25.16 32.15
C THR A 811 -30.80 26.16 31.90
N ALA A 812 -30.49 27.47 31.95
CA ALA A 812 -31.45 28.53 31.71
C ALA A 812 -31.76 28.65 30.21
N PHE A 813 -33.04 28.81 29.88
CA PHE A 813 -33.48 29.11 28.51
C PHE A 813 -33.20 30.58 28.18
N GLU A 814 -32.08 30.83 27.51
CA GLU A 814 -31.60 32.17 27.12
C GLU A 814 -31.57 32.29 25.58
N PRO A 815 -32.73 32.48 24.92
CA PRO A 815 -32.83 32.46 23.46
C PRO A 815 -31.99 33.54 22.77
N GLU A 816 -31.62 34.61 23.46
CA GLU A 816 -30.69 35.64 22.99
C GLU A 816 -29.25 35.13 22.79
N LYS A 817 -28.86 34.05 23.47
CA LYS A 817 -27.56 33.37 23.25
C LYS A 817 -27.60 32.35 22.13
N ASN A 818 -28.80 31.92 21.71
CA ASN A 818 -28.93 30.94 20.63
C ASN A 818 -28.44 31.56 19.32
N ARG A 819 -27.53 30.84 18.66
CA ARG A 819 -27.09 31.15 17.30
C ARG A 819 -27.47 29.99 16.42
N ARG A 820 -27.94 30.29 15.20
CA ARG A 820 -28.06 29.26 14.17
C ARG A 820 -26.65 28.75 13.87
N LEU A 821 -26.44 27.44 13.95
CA LEU A 821 -25.22 26.80 13.48
C LEU A 821 -25.00 27.20 12.03
N GLN A 822 -23.93 27.92 11.74
CA GLN A 822 -23.51 28.18 10.37
C GLN A 822 -22.62 27.01 9.98
N SER A 823 -22.97 26.31 8.90
CA SER A 823 -22.09 25.33 8.29
C SER A 823 -20.80 26.04 7.87
N SER A 824 -19.66 25.56 8.33
CA SER A 824 -18.37 25.89 7.73
C SER A 824 -18.47 25.47 6.27
N ASN A 825 -18.47 26.43 5.34
CA ASN A 825 -18.42 26.16 3.91
C ASN A 825 -17.09 25.54 3.51
#